data_AF-A0AAN6JUY9-F1
#
_entry.id   AF-A0AAN6JUY9-F1
#
_cell.length_a   1.000
_cell.length_b   1.000
_cell.length_c   1.000
_cell.angle_alpha   90.00
_cell.angle_beta   90.00
_cell.angle_gamma   90.00
#
_symmetry.space_group_name_H-M   'P 1'
#
loop_
_entity.id
_entity.type
_entity.pdbx_description
1 polymer ?
#
loop_
_entity_poly.entity_id
_entity_poly.type
_entity_poly.pdbx_seq_one_letter_code
_entity_poly.pdbx_strand_id
1 'polypeptide(L)'
;MCGRLVDSALDAWGKKLRKLRSLELFGPFLVRVEAWHRFFKNAGPRLQSFKIRTPRFDLECVEKMVKCCPNITQLGLAQIGKLDDKMHRPLGAYTSLTYLDISDPGVSGPGIMAESLKDESVITLLSKVGANLRTPNISGNTALTDAVMTNCIAPHRPALISLSCSGCDQINGRAFAHLWNGTTPEDDEEDHKGGGGSPSSASGKRTSGHKAPFDTARLRRINLSRALLVDDGAIIALMQHSVNALVDINLNFGRSHDWTGAQCHGSERSWGAGAGHDNSETILANQTPATGAQQASAPVVTAMDPETALVAGIAPKKFMQVGEEDEVWGSGSKPYLMTRLDLLEAKHTSQNLQAPEKYETARISLTGGAPASPAESSTKRKAPSSSASSSSPTKKSKETLDGVRAWWNGHVLRSRRGDIFEAPTYFEEMLPIDMQLDGELWIARDCFDRTSGIVRSAAPTKTSEWKNVAFMAFDIIGDNDPVEQRWTKLKKKFGPPLSPSDALVKGVGATIVVLKQERCESKAHLEEELTKVEVIGGEGIMLRKPNSKYEYKRSNNLLKVKTVYDAEAVVIAHDAGEGKNFGRMGALRCRMESGAVFNVDTGFKPRDRENPPEIGAVVNYKFHGLTMEGTPRFPVYVGVAADKTEAKDADVRSTALRADKKAGSSRDL
;
A
#
# COMPACT_ATOMS: atom_id res chain seq x y z
N MET A 1 1.06 -7.85 19.17
CA MET A 1 -0.28 -7.21 19.29
C MET A 1 -1.25 -8.19 19.92
N CYS A 2 -2.15 -7.75 20.80
CA CYS A 2 -3.04 -8.59 21.61
C CYS A 2 -4.54 -8.43 21.28
N GLY A 3 -4.87 -8.34 19.98
CA GLY A 3 -6.22 -8.01 19.47
C GLY A 3 -7.37 -8.97 19.84
N ARG A 4 -7.08 -10.09 20.50
CA ARG A 4 -8.09 -11.04 21.04
C ARG A 4 -8.25 -10.94 22.57
N LEU A 5 -7.56 -10.03 23.25
CA LEU A 5 -7.71 -9.85 24.69
C LEU A 5 -9.08 -9.25 25.01
N VAL A 6 -9.85 -9.94 25.87
CA VAL A 6 -11.21 -9.58 26.30
C VAL A 6 -11.26 -9.28 27.80
N ASP A 7 -12.29 -8.56 28.22
CA ASP A 7 -12.55 -8.14 29.61
C ASP A 7 -12.26 -9.22 30.67
N SER A 8 -12.75 -10.45 30.47
CA SER A 8 -12.63 -11.55 31.44
C SER A 8 -11.18 -11.97 31.71
N ALA A 9 -10.28 -11.83 30.73
CA ALA A 9 -8.86 -12.09 30.91
C ALA A 9 -8.19 -10.99 31.75
N LEU A 10 -8.52 -9.71 31.49
CA LEU A 10 -8.00 -8.58 32.25
C LEU A 10 -8.54 -8.58 33.71
N ASP A 11 -9.81 -8.92 33.90
CA ASP A 11 -10.41 -9.17 35.23
C ASP A 11 -9.69 -10.29 35.99
N ALA A 12 -9.38 -11.40 35.30
CA ALA A 12 -8.62 -12.51 35.89
C ALA A 12 -7.20 -12.07 36.27
N TRP A 13 -6.53 -11.27 35.45
CA TRP A 13 -5.19 -10.73 35.74
C TRP A 13 -5.21 -9.82 36.96
N GLY A 14 -6.15 -8.87 37.04
CA GLY A 14 -6.29 -7.96 38.18
C GLY A 14 -6.48 -8.71 39.51
N LYS A 15 -7.30 -9.79 39.51
CA LYS A 15 -7.63 -10.58 40.70
C LYS A 15 -6.55 -11.62 41.08
N LYS A 16 -5.92 -12.28 40.10
CA LYS A 16 -5.00 -13.41 40.31
C LYS A 16 -3.52 -13.02 40.30
N LEU A 17 -3.08 -12.07 39.48
CA LEU A 17 -1.65 -11.72 39.37
C LEU A 17 -1.23 -10.75 40.50
N ARG A 18 -1.11 -11.30 41.72
CA ARG A 18 -0.77 -10.55 42.95
C ARG A 18 0.64 -9.95 42.96
N LYS A 19 1.54 -10.41 42.10
CA LYS A 19 2.89 -9.85 41.90
C LYS A 19 3.03 -8.94 40.66
N LEU A 20 1.94 -8.66 39.93
CA LEU A 20 1.97 -7.82 38.72
C LEU A 20 2.39 -6.38 39.06
N ARG A 21 3.56 -5.95 38.53
CA ARG A 21 4.11 -4.58 38.68
C ARG A 21 4.22 -3.80 37.37
N SER A 22 4.35 -4.50 36.23
CA SER A 22 4.34 -3.90 34.90
C SER A 22 3.26 -4.56 34.05
N LEU A 23 2.53 -3.76 33.27
CA LEU A 23 1.64 -4.26 32.22
C LEU A 23 1.88 -3.46 30.93
N GLU A 24 2.11 -4.17 29.83
CA GLU A 24 2.37 -3.59 28.51
C GLU A 24 1.51 -4.30 27.44
N LEU A 25 0.61 -3.57 26.77
CA LEU A 25 -0.41 -4.14 25.87
C LEU A 25 -0.60 -3.35 24.57
N PHE A 26 -0.12 -3.93 23.47
CA PHE A 26 -0.27 -3.38 22.11
C PHE A 26 -1.55 -3.89 21.43
N GLY A 27 -2.55 -3.03 21.27
CA GLY A 27 -3.83 -3.34 20.60
C GLY A 27 -4.77 -4.29 21.35
N PRO A 28 -5.11 -4.09 22.64
CA PRO A 28 -6.16 -4.85 23.35
C PRO A 28 -7.58 -4.43 22.90
N PHE A 29 -7.90 -4.61 21.62
CA PHE A 29 -9.08 -4.01 20.97
C PHE A 29 -10.45 -4.48 21.48
N LEU A 30 -10.55 -5.64 22.16
CA LEU A 30 -11.82 -6.14 22.67
C LEU A 30 -12.07 -5.80 24.15
N VAL A 31 -11.07 -5.26 24.85
CA VAL A 31 -11.21 -4.75 26.22
C VAL A 31 -12.07 -3.49 26.23
N ARG A 32 -12.97 -3.38 27.22
CA ARG A 32 -13.86 -2.23 27.44
C ARG A 32 -13.42 -1.36 28.61
N VAL A 33 -13.89 -0.11 28.62
CA VAL A 33 -13.70 0.90 29.68
C VAL A 33 -13.89 0.30 31.08
N GLU A 34 -15.00 -0.40 31.31
CA GLU A 34 -15.27 -1.03 32.61
C GLU A 34 -14.28 -2.13 33.03
N ALA A 35 -13.65 -2.83 32.08
CA ALA A 35 -12.61 -3.80 32.43
C ALA A 35 -11.31 -3.10 32.86
N TRP A 36 -10.96 -1.95 32.28
CA TRP A 36 -9.89 -1.09 32.79
C TRP A 36 -10.23 -0.59 34.20
N HIS A 37 -11.47 -0.15 34.45
CA HIS A 37 -11.91 0.28 35.78
C HIS A 37 -11.77 -0.80 36.85
N ARG A 38 -12.23 -2.02 36.54
CA ARG A 38 -12.08 -3.18 37.44
C ARG A 38 -10.62 -3.60 37.58
N PHE A 39 -9.82 -3.52 36.52
CA PHE A 39 -8.40 -3.82 36.57
C PHE A 39 -7.63 -2.87 37.49
N PHE A 40 -7.78 -1.56 37.31
CA PHE A 40 -7.12 -0.55 38.14
C PHE A 40 -7.53 -0.67 39.61
N LYS A 41 -8.82 -0.92 39.92
CA LYS A 41 -9.26 -1.18 41.31
C LYS A 41 -8.60 -2.40 41.96
N ASN A 42 -8.25 -3.45 41.18
CA ASN A 42 -7.70 -4.70 41.69
C ASN A 42 -6.16 -4.80 41.63
N ALA A 43 -5.51 -4.06 40.71
CA ALA A 43 -4.07 -4.11 40.45
C ALA A 43 -3.33 -2.80 40.76
N GLY A 44 -4.01 -1.66 40.69
CA GLY A 44 -3.40 -0.33 40.72
C GLY A 44 -2.38 -0.08 41.85
N PRO A 45 -2.67 -0.42 43.12
CA PRO A 45 -1.74 -0.16 44.23
C PRO A 45 -0.37 -0.85 44.10
N ARG A 46 -0.22 -1.85 43.23
CA ARG A 46 1.05 -2.55 42.96
C ARG A 46 1.63 -2.28 41.57
N LEU A 47 0.95 -1.52 40.71
CA LEU A 47 1.46 -1.17 39.39
C LEU A 47 2.50 -0.05 39.50
N GLN A 48 3.65 -0.28 38.86
CA GLN A 48 4.77 0.64 38.74
C GLN A 48 5.00 1.03 37.26
N SER A 49 4.54 0.22 36.32
CA SER A 49 4.58 0.47 34.88
C SER A 49 3.26 0.10 34.23
N PHE A 50 2.71 0.99 33.41
CA PHE A 50 1.51 0.77 32.61
C PHE A 50 1.68 1.38 31.22
N LYS A 51 1.70 0.54 30.19
CA LYS A 51 1.93 0.94 28.79
C LYS A 51 0.87 0.31 27.89
N ILE A 52 0.13 1.11 27.13
CA ILE A 52 -0.95 0.63 26.28
C ILE A 52 -0.98 1.38 24.94
N ARG A 53 -1.45 0.69 23.90
CA ARG A 53 -1.78 1.30 22.59
C ARG A 53 -3.15 0.81 22.13
N THR A 54 -4.18 1.65 22.17
CA THR A 54 -5.57 1.25 21.84
C THR A 54 -6.51 2.44 21.59
N PRO A 55 -7.45 2.37 20.62
CA PRO A 55 -8.53 3.33 20.50
C PRO A 55 -9.62 3.20 21.60
N ARG A 56 -9.52 2.20 22.50
CA ARG A 56 -10.50 1.94 23.57
C ARG A 56 -9.92 2.20 24.96
N PHE A 57 -9.53 3.45 25.17
CA PHE A 57 -9.13 4.05 26.43
C PHE A 57 -9.47 5.54 26.36
N ASP A 58 -10.07 6.09 27.41
CA ASP A 58 -10.62 7.45 27.42
C ASP A 58 -10.41 8.16 28.76
N LEU A 59 -10.95 9.38 28.90
CA LEU A 59 -10.72 10.24 30.07
C LEU A 59 -11.10 9.54 31.39
N GLU A 60 -12.23 8.82 31.44
CA GLU A 60 -12.61 8.10 32.66
C GLU A 60 -11.63 6.96 32.98
N CYS A 61 -11.13 6.26 31.97
CA CYS A 61 -10.05 5.29 32.16
C CYS A 61 -8.80 5.94 32.77
N VAL A 62 -8.43 7.15 32.33
CA VAL A 62 -7.28 7.90 32.85
C VAL A 62 -7.50 8.40 34.27
N GLU A 63 -8.65 9.02 34.57
CA GLU A 63 -9.00 9.46 35.93
C GLU A 63 -9.05 8.29 36.91
N LYS A 64 -9.62 7.15 36.48
CA LYS A 64 -9.68 5.92 37.28
C LYS A 64 -8.30 5.28 37.47
N MET A 65 -7.43 5.35 36.46
CA MET A 65 -6.03 4.92 36.55
C MET A 65 -5.30 5.76 37.61
N VAL A 66 -5.31 7.09 37.48
CA VAL A 66 -4.68 8.03 38.42
C VAL A 66 -5.17 7.82 39.85
N LYS A 67 -6.48 7.68 40.05
CA LYS A 67 -7.09 7.46 41.37
C LYS A 67 -6.72 6.12 42.02
N CYS A 68 -6.35 5.10 41.25
CA CYS A 68 -6.12 3.74 41.79
C CYS A 68 -4.65 3.28 41.70
N CYS A 69 -3.79 3.93 40.90
CA CYS A 69 -2.45 3.44 40.55
C CYS A 69 -1.33 4.41 40.97
N PRO A 70 -1.27 4.90 42.22
CA PRO A 70 -0.40 6.02 42.63
C PRO A 70 1.11 5.73 42.49
N ASN A 71 1.50 4.46 42.34
CA ASN A 71 2.89 4.01 42.30
C ASN A 71 3.48 3.93 40.88
N ILE A 72 2.77 4.40 39.84
CA ILE A 72 3.27 4.38 38.45
C ILE A 72 4.43 5.36 38.28
N THR A 73 5.56 4.80 37.83
CA THR A 73 6.80 5.52 37.46
C THR A 73 7.17 5.35 35.98
N GLN A 74 6.44 4.50 35.24
CA GLN A 74 6.51 4.42 33.77
C GLN A 74 5.11 4.40 33.16
N LEU A 75 4.76 5.42 32.38
CA LEU A 75 3.47 5.54 31.72
C LEU A 75 3.63 5.56 30.20
N GLY A 76 2.85 4.76 29.48
CA GLY A 76 2.77 4.80 28.02
C GLY A 76 1.33 4.79 27.52
N LEU A 77 0.99 5.82 26.77
CA LEU A 77 -0.32 6.12 26.18
C LEU A 77 -0.20 6.46 24.69
N ALA A 78 0.81 5.89 23.99
CA ALA A 78 0.96 6.07 22.55
C ALA A 78 -0.20 5.45 21.77
N GLN A 79 -0.62 6.06 20.65
CA GLN A 79 -1.72 5.55 19.81
C GLN A 79 -3.04 5.33 20.58
N ILE A 80 -3.32 6.21 21.56
CA ILE A 80 -4.57 6.23 22.30
C ILE A 80 -5.59 7.11 21.58
N GLY A 81 -6.75 6.53 21.25
CA GLY A 81 -7.72 7.09 20.29
C GLY A 81 -8.36 8.43 20.67
N LYS A 82 -8.29 8.82 21.95
CA LYS A 82 -8.85 10.06 22.49
C LYS A 82 -7.82 10.83 23.34
N LEU A 83 -6.54 10.72 23.01
CA LEU A 83 -5.48 11.46 23.71
C LEU A 83 -5.58 12.95 23.35
N ASP A 84 -6.38 13.68 24.12
CA ASP A 84 -6.64 15.12 23.94
C ASP A 84 -6.12 15.96 25.12
N ASP A 85 -6.22 17.28 24.97
CA ASP A 85 -5.79 18.27 25.97
C ASP A 85 -6.52 18.13 27.33
N LYS A 86 -7.65 17.40 27.39
CA LYS A 86 -8.38 17.08 28.62
C LYS A 86 -7.82 15.83 29.28
N MET A 87 -7.52 14.79 28.50
CA MET A 87 -6.89 13.54 28.96
C MET A 87 -5.54 13.77 29.62
N HIS A 88 -4.79 14.81 29.25
CA HIS A 88 -3.53 15.18 29.90
C HIS A 88 -3.70 15.66 31.35
N ARG A 89 -4.81 16.33 31.69
CA ARG A 89 -4.94 17.06 32.98
C ARG A 89 -4.78 16.17 34.22
N PRO A 90 -5.36 14.96 34.30
CA PRO A 90 -5.15 14.06 35.45
C PRO A 90 -3.74 13.46 35.52
N LEU A 91 -3.02 13.34 34.39
CA LEU A 91 -1.70 12.69 34.34
C LEU A 91 -0.62 13.45 35.12
N GLY A 92 -0.81 14.77 35.30
CA GLY A 92 0.05 15.62 36.13
C GLY A 92 0.11 15.23 37.61
N ALA A 93 -0.70 14.26 38.07
CA ALA A 93 -0.58 13.67 39.40
C ALA A 93 0.67 12.77 39.55
N TYR A 94 1.23 12.22 38.46
CA TYR A 94 2.39 11.32 38.51
C TYR A 94 3.72 12.09 38.51
N THR A 95 3.99 12.87 39.56
CA THR A 95 5.23 13.67 39.71
C THR A 95 6.52 12.83 39.77
N SER A 96 6.39 11.50 39.92
CA SER A 96 7.51 10.53 40.00
C SER A 96 7.71 9.72 38.71
N LEU A 97 7.21 10.17 37.56
CA LEU A 97 7.46 9.50 36.27
C LEU A 97 8.95 9.56 35.88
N THR A 98 9.47 8.44 35.43
CA THR A 98 10.80 8.26 34.82
C THR A 98 10.71 7.97 33.32
N TYR A 99 9.58 7.42 32.86
CA TYR A 99 9.24 7.18 31.46
C TYR A 99 7.82 7.74 31.20
N LEU A 100 7.67 8.52 30.14
CA LEU A 100 6.40 9.04 29.64
C LEU A 100 6.39 8.94 28.11
N ASP A 101 5.39 8.25 27.58
CA ASP A 101 5.22 8.02 26.16
C ASP A 101 3.80 8.43 25.76
N ILE A 102 3.70 9.54 25.02
CA ILE A 102 2.45 10.16 24.51
C ILE A 102 2.52 10.33 22.99
N SER A 103 3.24 9.43 22.30
CA SER A 103 3.46 9.56 20.86
C SER A 103 2.29 9.11 20.01
N ASP A 104 2.26 9.61 18.77
CA ASP A 104 1.40 9.17 17.69
C ASP A 104 -0.08 9.11 18.15
N PRO A 105 -0.74 10.25 18.45
CA PRO A 105 -2.11 10.27 18.96
C PRO A 105 -3.02 9.39 18.11
N GLY A 106 -3.91 8.64 18.77
CA GLY A 106 -4.70 7.62 18.10
C GLY A 106 -5.93 8.20 17.40
N VAL A 107 -6.45 7.48 16.41
CA VAL A 107 -7.73 7.81 15.78
C VAL A 107 -8.91 7.50 16.70
N SER A 108 -9.81 8.47 16.91
CA SER A 108 -11.04 8.30 17.70
C SER A 108 -12.08 7.37 17.07
N GLY A 109 -12.00 7.16 15.74
CA GLY A 109 -12.89 6.28 15.00
C GLY A 109 -12.48 6.17 13.52
N PRO A 110 -13.12 5.26 12.76
CA PRO A 110 -12.83 5.10 11.34
C PRO A 110 -13.09 6.41 10.57
N GLY A 111 -12.10 6.88 9.82
CA GLY A 111 -12.18 8.13 9.04
C GLY A 111 -11.94 9.42 9.85
N ILE A 112 -11.86 9.35 11.17
CA ILE A 112 -11.46 10.50 12.01
C ILE A 112 -9.93 10.54 12.05
N MET A 113 -9.32 11.64 11.61
CA MET A 113 -7.87 11.85 11.74
C MET A 113 -7.51 12.03 13.22
N ALA A 114 -6.30 11.63 13.61
CA ALA A 114 -5.78 12.00 14.92
C ALA A 114 -5.46 13.50 14.94
N GLU A 115 -5.92 14.20 15.98
CA GLU A 115 -5.50 15.57 16.25
C GLU A 115 -4.13 15.53 16.96
N SER A 116 -3.20 16.39 16.55
CA SER A 116 -1.93 16.52 17.27
C SER A 116 -2.18 17.13 18.65
N LEU A 117 -1.40 16.68 19.64
CA LEU A 117 -1.29 17.39 20.91
C LEU A 117 -0.74 18.81 20.69
N LYS A 118 -1.09 19.72 21.61
CA LYS A 118 -0.75 21.14 21.56
C LYS A 118 0.19 21.54 22.69
N ASP A 119 1.02 22.55 22.44
CA ASP A 119 2.05 23.02 23.38
C ASP A 119 1.49 23.32 24.78
N GLU A 120 0.36 24.04 24.89
CA GLU A 120 -0.23 24.41 26.20
C GLU A 120 -0.46 23.19 27.10
N SER A 121 -1.04 22.10 26.58
CA SER A 121 -1.38 20.92 27.38
C SER A 121 -0.16 20.05 27.68
N VAL A 122 0.78 19.95 26.73
CA VAL A 122 2.03 19.21 26.91
C VAL A 122 2.97 19.93 27.88
N ILE A 123 3.09 21.26 27.80
CA ILE A 123 3.83 22.09 28.76
C ILE A 123 3.19 22.01 30.15
N THR A 124 1.85 22.08 30.25
CA THR A 124 1.11 21.94 31.52
C THR A 124 1.28 20.56 32.16
N LEU A 125 1.53 19.51 31.37
CA LEU A 125 1.85 18.17 31.86
C LEU A 125 3.32 18.05 32.26
N LEU A 126 4.24 18.37 31.36
CA LEU A 126 5.68 18.18 31.57
C LEU A 126 6.25 19.08 32.68
N SER A 127 5.74 20.29 32.87
CA SER A 127 6.10 21.14 34.03
C SER A 127 5.78 20.50 35.39
N LYS A 128 4.90 19.49 35.45
CA LYS A 128 4.54 18.76 36.68
C LYS A 128 5.26 17.42 36.85
N VAL A 129 5.66 16.77 35.74
CA VAL A 129 6.22 15.40 35.76
C VAL A 129 7.66 15.31 35.23
N GLY A 130 8.21 16.39 34.67
CA GLY A 130 9.48 16.41 33.95
C GLY A 130 10.72 16.21 34.82
N ALA A 131 10.73 16.68 36.07
CA ALA A 131 11.92 16.67 36.93
C ALA A 131 12.49 15.25 37.17
N ASN A 132 11.61 14.25 37.27
CA ASN A 132 11.98 12.85 37.42
C ASN A 132 12.11 12.09 36.09
N LEU A 133 11.74 12.72 34.98
CA LEU A 133 11.64 12.09 33.67
C LEU A 133 13.04 11.83 33.08
N ARG A 134 13.22 10.64 32.51
CA ARG A 134 14.47 10.14 31.92
C ARG A 134 14.28 9.66 30.49
N THR A 135 13.05 9.25 30.15
CA THR A 135 12.63 8.82 28.82
C THR A 135 11.29 9.47 28.43
N PRO A 136 11.28 10.73 27.97
CA PRO A 136 10.19 11.31 27.18
C PRO A 136 10.12 10.74 25.75
N ASN A 137 8.91 10.38 25.31
CA ASN A 137 8.55 10.20 23.90
C ASN A 137 7.31 11.04 23.56
N ILE A 138 7.47 11.98 22.63
CA ILE A 138 6.44 12.91 22.15
C ILE A 138 6.23 12.82 20.62
N SER A 139 6.87 11.84 19.95
CA SER A 139 6.84 11.64 18.50
C SER A 139 5.44 11.68 17.85
N GLY A 140 5.38 12.03 16.57
CA GLY A 140 4.15 12.03 15.78
C GLY A 140 3.13 13.13 16.13
N ASN A 141 3.45 14.00 17.08
CA ASN A 141 2.68 15.20 17.37
C ASN A 141 3.25 16.36 16.56
N THR A 142 2.74 16.54 15.34
CA THR A 142 3.25 17.48 14.34
C THR A 142 2.98 18.95 14.66
N ALA A 143 2.09 19.25 15.62
CA ALA A 143 1.77 20.61 16.06
C ALA A 143 2.50 21.04 17.35
N LEU A 144 3.45 20.24 17.86
CA LEU A 144 4.32 20.66 18.97
C LEU A 144 5.51 21.45 18.45
N THR A 145 5.78 22.60 19.07
CA THR A 145 6.85 23.52 18.67
C THR A 145 8.06 23.46 19.60
N ASP A 146 9.09 24.24 19.25
CA ASP A 146 10.22 24.62 20.10
C ASP A 146 9.85 24.89 21.57
N ALA A 147 8.66 25.45 21.84
CA ALA A 147 8.20 25.80 23.18
C ALA A 147 8.20 24.60 24.14
N VAL A 148 7.87 23.39 23.68
CA VAL A 148 7.95 22.16 24.49
C VAL A 148 9.41 21.82 24.82
N MET A 149 10.32 22.00 23.86
CA MET A 149 11.73 21.65 24.01
C MET A 149 12.41 22.62 24.98
N THR A 150 12.28 23.92 24.74
CA THR A 150 12.90 24.99 25.53
C THR A 150 12.33 25.05 26.95
N ASN A 151 11.00 25.00 27.12
CA ASN A 151 10.37 25.27 28.41
C ASN A 151 10.26 24.03 29.33
N CYS A 152 10.33 22.81 28.78
CA CYS A 152 10.06 21.58 29.53
C CYS A 152 11.11 20.47 29.41
N ILE A 153 11.76 20.31 28.26
CA ILE A 153 12.79 19.26 28.08
C ILE A 153 14.19 19.79 28.48
N ALA A 154 14.55 21.00 28.03
CA ALA A 154 15.85 21.61 28.29
C ALA A 154 16.19 21.86 29.77
N PRO A 155 15.24 22.20 30.67
CA PRO A 155 15.52 22.29 32.11
C PRO A 155 15.91 20.96 32.78
N HIS A 156 15.66 19.83 32.12
CA HIS A 156 15.89 18.49 32.67
C HIS A 156 16.96 17.68 31.89
N ARG A 157 17.60 18.31 30.90
CA ARG A 157 18.61 17.72 30.00
C ARG A 157 19.70 16.85 30.68
N PRO A 158 20.29 17.17 31.85
CA PRO A 158 21.40 16.39 32.41
C PRO A 158 20.95 15.01 32.92
N ALA A 159 19.66 14.81 33.13
CA ALA A 159 19.08 13.56 33.60
C ALA A 159 18.44 12.72 32.48
N LEU A 160 18.33 13.23 31.25
CA LEU A 160 17.77 12.48 30.13
C LEU A 160 18.66 11.28 29.78
N ILE A 161 18.03 10.13 29.60
CA ILE A 161 18.66 8.86 29.16
C ILE A 161 18.23 8.54 27.72
N SER A 162 17.01 8.92 27.34
CA SER A 162 16.47 8.72 26.00
C SER A 162 15.51 9.86 25.65
N LEU A 163 15.54 10.37 24.42
CA LEU A 163 14.59 11.37 23.93
C LEU A 163 14.05 10.96 22.56
N SER A 164 12.75 11.08 22.34
CA SER A 164 12.10 10.77 21.06
C SER A 164 11.07 11.83 20.70
N CYS A 165 11.35 12.58 19.61
CA CYS A 165 10.50 13.62 19.03
C CYS A 165 10.44 13.50 17.49
N SER A 166 10.58 12.28 17.00
CA SER A 166 10.44 11.90 15.59
C SER A 166 9.08 12.32 15.00
N GLY A 167 9.07 13.12 13.94
CA GLY A 167 7.83 13.65 13.34
C GLY A 167 7.11 14.69 14.20
N CYS A 168 7.86 15.52 14.91
CA CYS A 168 7.40 16.77 15.51
C CYS A 168 7.87 17.93 14.62
N ASP A 169 7.14 18.16 13.54
CA ASP A 169 7.61 18.87 12.35
C ASP A 169 7.87 20.37 12.57
N GLN A 170 7.43 20.95 13.70
CA GLN A 170 7.60 22.36 14.08
C GLN A 170 8.71 22.59 15.13
N ILE A 171 9.55 21.58 15.41
CA ILE A 171 10.73 21.70 16.29
C ILE A 171 11.97 21.92 15.42
N ASN A 172 12.64 23.07 15.54
CA ASN A 172 13.79 23.44 14.72
C ASN A 172 15.15 23.20 15.36
N GLY A 173 16.20 23.28 14.53
CA GLY A 173 17.58 23.06 14.92
C GLY A 173 18.12 24.06 15.93
N ARG A 174 17.65 25.33 15.97
CA ARG A 174 18.08 26.31 16.99
C ARG A 174 17.57 25.91 18.38
N ALA A 175 16.31 25.55 18.52
CA ALA A 175 15.76 25.03 19.78
C ALA A 175 16.39 23.67 20.18
N PHE A 176 16.74 22.85 19.19
CA PHE A 176 17.41 21.58 19.41
C PHE A 176 18.89 21.75 19.81
N ALA A 177 19.59 22.76 19.29
CA ALA A 177 20.94 23.13 19.70
C ALA A 177 20.93 23.75 21.10
N HIS A 178 19.98 24.64 21.40
CA HIS A 178 19.74 25.21 22.73
C HIS A 178 19.58 24.11 23.81
N LEU A 179 18.83 23.05 23.51
CA LEU A 179 18.65 21.88 24.37
C LEU A 179 19.98 21.21 24.80
N TRP A 180 21.06 21.34 24.03
CA TRP A 180 22.36 20.72 24.35
C TRP A 180 23.44 21.74 24.78
N ASN A 181 23.49 22.90 24.12
CA ASN A 181 24.46 23.96 24.40
C ASN A 181 24.14 24.73 25.69
N GLY A 182 22.85 24.93 26.00
CA GLY A 182 22.41 25.59 27.23
C GLY A 182 22.60 27.09 27.30
N THR A 183 22.99 27.75 26.20
CA THR A 183 22.86 29.21 25.99
C THR A 183 21.40 29.56 25.72
N THR A 184 20.99 30.78 26.02
CA THR A 184 19.62 31.31 25.89
C THR A 184 19.38 31.96 24.53
N PRO A 185 18.12 32.07 24.04
CA PRO A 185 17.85 32.64 22.71
C PRO A 185 18.17 34.14 22.56
N GLU A 186 18.40 34.81 23.68
CA GLU A 186 18.72 36.24 23.80
C GLU A 186 20.20 36.55 23.55
N ASP A 187 21.08 35.53 23.59
CA ASP A 187 22.54 35.69 23.50
C ASP A 187 23.07 36.02 22.07
N ASP A 188 22.19 36.04 21.05
CA ASP A 188 22.57 36.12 19.62
C ASP A 188 22.26 37.47 18.91
N GLU A 189 21.56 38.44 19.53
CA GLU A 189 21.04 39.63 18.79
C GLU A 189 22.04 40.80 18.56
N GLU A 190 23.18 40.86 19.24
CA GLU A 190 24.07 42.05 19.14
C GLU A 190 24.97 42.09 17.89
N ASP A 191 25.32 40.95 17.29
CA ASP A 191 26.43 40.85 16.31
C ASP A 191 26.08 41.26 14.87
N HIS A 192 24.94 41.95 14.66
CA HIS A 192 24.45 42.40 13.34
C HIS A 192 24.16 43.91 13.24
N LYS A 193 25.11 44.74 13.67
CA LYS A 193 25.28 46.11 13.15
C LYS A 193 26.69 46.33 12.61
N GLY A 194 26.76 46.81 11.37
CA GLY A 194 27.96 46.76 10.54
C GLY A 194 29.18 47.49 11.11
N GLY A 195 30.34 46.84 11.04
CA GLY A 195 31.62 47.39 11.50
C GLY A 195 32.19 48.46 10.56
N GLY A 196 32.94 49.39 11.15
CA GLY A 196 33.64 50.47 10.43
C GLY A 196 34.83 51.00 11.25
N GLY A 197 35.94 50.26 11.27
CA GLY A 197 37.15 50.66 11.98
C GLY A 197 38.33 49.72 11.72
N SER A 198 39.47 50.28 11.33
CA SER A 198 40.73 49.53 11.15
C SER A 198 41.37 49.16 12.49
N PRO A 199 42.17 48.08 12.56
CA PRO A 199 42.63 47.53 13.84
C PRO A 199 43.68 48.41 14.53
N SER A 200 43.58 48.51 15.85
CA SER A 200 44.66 49.00 16.73
C SER A 200 44.95 47.97 17.82
N SER A 201 46.21 47.90 18.25
CA SER A 201 46.70 46.81 19.10
C SER A 201 46.57 47.13 20.60
N ALA A 202 45.77 46.33 21.31
CA ALA A 202 45.73 46.31 22.78
C ALA A 202 45.57 44.87 23.31
N SER A 203 46.40 44.50 24.30
CA SER A 203 46.43 43.14 24.86
C SER A 203 45.39 42.95 25.98
N GLY A 204 44.32 42.21 25.70
CA GLY A 204 43.35 41.73 26.71
C GLY A 204 43.58 40.27 27.08
N LYS A 205 43.78 39.96 28.37
CA LYS A 205 43.93 38.56 28.84
C LYS A 205 42.63 37.79 28.66
N ARG A 206 42.57 36.84 27.73
CA ARG A 206 41.60 35.73 27.80
C ARG A 206 41.93 34.85 29.01
N THR A 207 41.24 35.08 30.13
CA THR A 207 41.25 34.16 31.27
C THR A 207 40.72 32.80 30.84
N SER A 208 41.47 31.74 31.13
CA SER A 208 41.11 30.35 30.80
C SER A 208 39.98 29.84 31.69
N GLY A 209 38.76 30.31 31.44
CA GLY A 209 37.54 29.79 32.06
C GLY A 209 37.44 28.29 31.79
N HIS A 210 37.49 27.48 32.85
CA HIS A 210 37.50 26.04 32.73
C HIS A 210 36.11 25.57 32.27
N LYS A 211 35.99 25.11 31.02
CA LYS A 211 34.88 24.21 30.67
C LYS A 211 35.05 22.94 31.51
N ALA A 212 34.13 22.72 32.44
CA ALA A 212 34.05 21.45 33.15
C ALA A 212 33.93 20.29 32.14
N PRO A 213 34.51 19.11 32.41
CA PRO A 213 34.46 18.00 31.46
C PRO A 213 33.01 17.59 31.19
N PHE A 214 32.69 17.29 29.93
CA PHE A 214 31.35 16.89 29.45
C PHE A 214 30.90 15.49 29.94
N ASP A 215 31.49 14.99 31.03
CA ASP A 215 31.35 13.62 31.55
C ASP A 215 30.06 13.41 32.40
N THR A 216 29.21 14.44 32.49
CA THR A 216 27.93 14.38 33.20
C THR A 216 26.76 13.94 32.32
N ALA A 217 26.93 13.86 30.99
CA ALA A 217 25.85 13.56 30.06
C ALA A 217 25.37 12.10 30.18
N ARG A 218 24.05 11.92 30.31
CA ARG A 218 23.42 10.58 30.49
C ARG A 218 22.64 10.08 29.29
N LEU A 219 22.56 10.88 28.23
CA LEU A 219 21.76 10.59 27.05
C LEU A 219 22.38 9.44 26.26
N ARG A 220 21.70 8.29 26.30
CA ARG A 220 22.12 7.04 25.63
C ARG A 220 21.41 6.82 24.31
N ARG A 221 20.19 7.35 24.14
CA ARG A 221 19.39 7.16 22.92
C ARG A 221 18.74 8.46 22.46
N ILE A 222 18.66 8.66 21.16
CA ILE A 222 17.91 9.77 20.59
C ILE A 222 17.20 9.40 19.29
N ASN A 223 15.97 9.85 19.12
CA ASN A 223 15.15 9.59 17.94
C ASN A 223 14.56 10.87 17.35
N LEU A 224 15.12 11.27 16.21
CA LEU A 224 14.79 12.46 15.43
C LEU A 224 14.31 12.10 14.01
N SER A 225 13.93 10.84 13.75
CA SER A 225 13.45 10.44 12.42
C SER A 225 12.26 11.31 11.99
N ARG A 226 12.33 11.90 10.80
CA ARG A 226 11.35 12.90 10.29
C ARG A 226 11.22 14.19 11.13
N ALA A 227 12.16 14.56 11.99
CA ALA A 227 12.20 15.90 12.59
C ALA A 227 12.76 16.90 11.56
N LEU A 228 11.89 17.38 10.66
CA LEU A 228 12.28 17.97 9.37
C LEU A 228 13.16 19.24 9.46
N LEU A 229 13.09 19.98 10.56
CA LEU A 229 13.79 21.25 10.76
C LEU A 229 15.07 21.13 11.60
N VAL A 230 15.55 19.91 11.88
CA VAL A 230 16.83 19.67 12.58
C VAL A 230 18.00 19.80 11.61
N ASP A 231 18.89 20.75 11.90
CA ASP A 231 20.06 21.10 11.08
C ASP A 231 21.38 20.50 11.60
N ASP A 232 22.49 20.76 10.89
CA ASP A 232 23.82 20.28 11.29
C ASP A 232 24.30 20.90 12.61
N GLY A 233 23.89 22.13 12.94
CA GLY A 233 24.21 22.78 14.22
C GLY A 233 23.59 22.06 15.41
N ALA A 234 22.34 21.62 15.27
CA ALA A 234 21.63 20.78 16.24
C ALA A 234 22.33 19.42 16.45
N ILE A 235 22.82 18.79 15.38
CA ILE A 235 23.57 17.53 15.47
C ILE A 235 24.95 17.76 16.10
N ILE A 236 25.66 18.82 15.74
CA ILE A 236 26.96 19.17 16.34
C ILE A 236 26.80 19.44 17.84
N ALA A 237 25.77 20.18 18.25
CA ALA A 237 25.45 20.46 19.66
C ALA A 237 25.14 19.17 20.44
N LEU A 238 24.32 18.27 19.88
CA LEU A 238 24.03 16.95 20.42
C LEU A 238 25.31 16.12 20.65
N MET A 239 26.22 16.10 19.67
CA MET A 239 27.48 15.36 19.75
C MET A 239 28.40 15.97 20.81
N GLN A 240 28.57 17.30 20.84
CA GLN A 240 29.37 17.99 21.86
C GLN A 240 28.87 17.71 23.28
N HIS A 241 27.56 17.62 23.48
CA HIS A 241 26.97 17.27 24.77
C HIS A 241 27.12 15.77 25.10
N SER A 242 26.98 14.87 24.13
CA SER A 242 26.63 13.45 24.41
C SER A 242 27.62 12.40 23.89
N VAL A 243 28.69 12.78 23.20
CA VAL A 243 29.63 11.87 22.49
C VAL A 243 30.09 10.64 23.29
N ASN A 244 30.35 10.79 24.59
CA ASN A 244 30.85 9.70 25.45
C ASN A 244 29.75 8.75 25.98
N ALA A 245 28.47 9.10 25.83
CA ALA A 245 27.34 8.40 26.45
C ALA A 245 26.32 7.85 25.44
N LEU A 246 26.27 8.44 24.24
CA LEU A 246 25.26 8.17 23.22
C LEU A 246 25.58 6.87 22.45
N VAL A 247 24.63 5.93 22.43
CA VAL A 247 24.81 4.57 21.86
C VAL A 247 23.75 4.19 20.82
N ASP A 248 22.78 5.07 20.56
CA ASP A 248 21.66 4.86 19.65
C ASP A 248 21.19 6.23 19.12
N ILE A 249 21.29 6.44 17.80
CA ILE A 249 20.98 7.70 17.15
C ILE A 249 20.13 7.43 15.91
N ASN A 250 18.82 7.56 16.04
CA ASN A 250 17.91 7.46 14.91
C ASN A 250 17.75 8.84 14.27
N LEU A 251 18.65 9.17 13.34
CA LEU A 251 18.55 10.31 12.42
C LEU A 251 17.95 9.90 11.05
N ASN A 252 17.02 8.93 11.02
CA ASN A 252 16.37 8.54 9.77
C ASN A 252 15.38 9.62 9.31
N PHE A 253 15.91 10.69 8.74
CA PHE A 253 15.16 11.63 7.92
C PHE A 253 14.69 10.88 6.65
N GLY A 254 13.48 10.32 6.70
CA GLY A 254 12.72 10.08 5.49
C GLY A 254 12.40 11.43 4.85
N ARG A 255 13.32 11.91 4.00
CA ARG A 255 13.18 13.14 3.22
C ARG A 255 12.23 12.86 2.04
N SER A 256 11.29 13.73 1.64
CA SER A 256 11.23 15.20 1.72
C SER A 256 12.47 15.86 1.11
N HIS A 257 12.82 15.46 -0.11
CA HIS A 257 14.08 15.76 -0.79
C HIS A 257 14.14 17.11 -1.51
N ASP A 258 13.25 18.05 -1.17
CA ASP A 258 13.40 19.47 -1.53
C ASP A 258 14.47 20.15 -0.66
N TRP A 259 15.75 19.88 -0.96
CA TRP A 259 16.84 20.79 -0.61
C TRP A 259 17.98 20.73 -1.63
N THR A 260 17.82 21.51 -2.70
CA THR A 260 18.84 21.70 -3.74
C THR A 260 19.74 22.89 -3.40
N GLY A 261 20.94 22.59 -2.90
CA GLY A 261 22.13 23.43 -3.03
C GLY A 261 22.10 24.87 -2.45
N ALA A 262 22.35 25.00 -1.15
CA ALA A 262 23.08 26.16 -0.63
C ALA A 262 24.59 25.85 -0.65
N GLN A 263 25.40 26.71 -1.26
CA GLN A 263 26.85 26.48 -1.37
C GLN A 263 27.57 26.72 -0.03
N CYS A 264 28.44 25.80 0.37
CA CYS A 264 29.48 26.04 1.36
C CYS A 264 30.85 25.65 0.80
N HIS A 265 31.63 26.64 0.35
CA HIS A 265 33.01 26.43 -0.08
C HIS A 265 33.92 26.21 1.14
N GLY A 266 34.13 24.94 1.52
CA GLY A 266 35.14 24.52 2.49
C GLY A 266 36.24 23.71 1.80
N SER A 267 37.49 24.18 1.84
CA SER A 267 38.60 23.52 1.14
C SER A 267 39.14 22.32 1.94
N GLU A 268 38.91 21.10 1.47
CA GLU A 268 39.64 19.93 1.96
C GLU A 268 41.11 20.01 1.54
N ARG A 269 42.02 20.00 2.53
CA ARG A 269 43.44 19.69 2.28
C ARG A 269 43.63 18.20 2.48
N SER A 270 43.92 17.49 1.40
CA SER A 270 44.20 16.06 1.42
C SER A 270 45.49 15.75 2.18
N TRP A 271 45.46 14.67 2.98
CA TRP A 271 46.66 13.96 3.45
C TRP A 271 46.72 12.63 2.70
N GLY A 272 47.48 12.60 1.62
CA GLY A 272 47.62 11.43 0.75
C GLY A 272 48.86 10.61 1.07
N ALA A 273 48.65 9.31 1.30
CA ALA A 273 49.62 8.25 0.98
C ALA A 273 48.90 7.24 0.08
N GLY A 274 49.53 6.58 -0.88
CA GLY A 274 50.94 6.67 -1.31
C GLY A 274 51.30 5.43 -2.14
N ALA A 275 52.13 5.61 -3.18
CA ALA A 275 52.37 4.66 -4.29
C ALA A 275 51.15 4.42 -5.22
N GLY A 276 51.33 4.17 -6.52
CA GLY A 276 52.56 4.15 -7.35
C GLY A 276 52.40 3.20 -8.56
N HIS A 277 52.94 3.51 -9.74
CA HIS A 277 52.56 2.79 -10.99
C HIS A 277 51.54 3.57 -11.86
N ASP A 278 51.75 4.47 -12.84
CA ASP A 278 52.79 4.86 -13.84
C ASP A 278 52.76 4.10 -15.20
N ASN A 279 53.15 4.80 -16.28
CA ASN A 279 53.03 4.51 -17.75
C ASN A 279 51.60 4.75 -18.34
N SER A 280 51.33 5.82 -19.13
CA SER A 280 51.66 6.11 -20.56
C SER A 280 50.68 5.43 -21.56
N GLU A 281 50.13 6.02 -22.65
CA GLU A 281 50.33 7.27 -23.44
C GLU A 281 48.94 7.86 -23.85
N THR A 282 48.70 9.16 -24.12
CA THR A 282 48.92 9.92 -25.39
C THR A 282 48.49 9.17 -26.67
N ILE A 283 47.63 9.62 -27.62
CA ILE A 283 47.45 10.94 -28.31
C ILE A 283 46.02 11.11 -28.94
N LEU A 284 45.68 12.37 -29.31
CA LEU A 284 44.67 12.96 -30.26
C LEU A 284 44.05 12.10 -31.40
N ALA A 285 42.94 12.45 -32.10
CA ALA A 285 41.80 13.38 -31.91
C ALA A 285 40.75 13.27 -33.07
N ASN A 286 39.58 13.92 -32.92
CA ASN A 286 38.64 14.45 -33.94
C ASN A 286 38.27 13.65 -35.22
N GLN A 287 36.96 13.36 -35.40
CA GLN A 287 36.19 13.82 -36.56
C GLN A 287 34.66 13.61 -36.45
N THR A 288 33.90 14.48 -37.13
CA THR A 288 32.42 14.51 -37.24
C THR A 288 32.03 15.26 -38.53
N PRO A 289 30.79 15.15 -39.06
CA PRO A 289 29.87 14.00 -39.09
C PRO A 289 29.42 13.69 -40.54
N ALA A 290 28.64 12.62 -40.77
CA ALA A 290 27.99 12.38 -42.08
C ALA A 290 26.61 11.71 -41.93
N THR A 291 25.71 12.01 -42.88
CA THR A 291 24.30 11.58 -42.90
C THR A 291 24.06 10.32 -43.71
N GLY A 292 23.14 9.46 -43.28
CA GLY A 292 22.59 8.38 -44.08
C GLY A 292 21.21 7.95 -43.58
N ALA A 293 20.20 7.95 -44.45
CA ALA A 293 18.85 7.51 -44.15
C ALA A 293 18.50 6.25 -44.97
N GLN A 294 17.82 5.29 -44.35
CA GLN A 294 17.21 4.15 -45.04
C GLN A 294 15.80 3.89 -44.49
N GLN A 295 14.90 3.47 -45.37
CA GLN A 295 13.50 3.20 -45.07
C GLN A 295 13.32 1.77 -44.53
N ALA A 296 12.39 1.57 -43.59
CA ALA A 296 11.94 0.25 -43.18
C ALA A 296 10.60 -0.09 -43.85
N SER A 297 10.44 -1.34 -44.31
CA SER A 297 9.22 -1.85 -44.93
C SER A 297 8.21 -2.34 -43.88
N ALA A 298 6.91 -2.32 -44.24
CA ALA A 298 5.83 -2.77 -43.36
C ALA A 298 5.57 -4.29 -43.49
N PRO A 299 5.10 -4.97 -42.41
CA PRO A 299 4.73 -6.38 -42.44
C PRO A 299 3.36 -6.62 -43.08
N VAL A 300 3.17 -7.83 -43.63
CA VAL A 300 1.96 -8.27 -44.34
C VAL A 300 0.92 -8.87 -43.39
N VAL A 301 -0.36 -8.65 -43.67
CA VAL A 301 -1.50 -9.25 -42.95
C VAL A 301 -1.91 -10.57 -43.60
N THR A 302 -1.96 -11.66 -42.83
CA THR A 302 -2.42 -12.97 -43.31
C THR A 302 -3.96 -13.04 -43.36
N ALA A 303 -4.53 -13.08 -44.55
CA ALA A 303 -5.95 -13.32 -44.78
C ALA A 303 -6.29 -14.83 -44.80
N MET A 304 -7.58 -15.14 -44.74
CA MET A 304 -8.14 -16.47 -45.04
C MET A 304 -8.23 -16.66 -46.56
N ASP A 305 -7.86 -17.83 -47.05
CA ASP A 305 -8.06 -18.23 -48.44
C ASP A 305 -9.56 -18.51 -48.70
N PRO A 306 -10.22 -17.84 -49.66
CA PRO A 306 -11.65 -17.98 -49.90
C PRO A 306 -12.03 -19.23 -50.72
N GLU A 307 -11.10 -19.87 -51.42
CA GLU A 307 -11.36 -21.09 -52.20
C GLU A 307 -11.08 -22.35 -51.37
N THR A 308 -9.99 -22.37 -50.61
CA THR A 308 -9.58 -23.54 -49.82
C THR A 308 -10.04 -23.50 -48.36
N ALA A 309 -10.56 -22.35 -47.91
CA ALA A 309 -10.88 -22.04 -46.50
C ALA A 309 -9.69 -22.16 -45.53
N LEU A 310 -8.45 -22.18 -46.04
CA LEU A 310 -7.24 -22.22 -45.22
C LEU A 310 -7.05 -20.90 -44.47
N VAL A 311 -6.82 -20.99 -43.16
CA VAL A 311 -6.33 -19.86 -42.35
C VAL A 311 -4.89 -20.16 -41.99
N ALA A 312 -3.95 -19.32 -42.46
CA ALA A 312 -2.51 -19.50 -42.28
C ALA A 312 -2.00 -20.90 -42.67
N GLY A 313 -2.58 -21.52 -43.71
CA GLY A 313 -2.20 -22.86 -44.19
C GLY A 313 -2.77 -24.04 -43.40
N ILE A 314 -3.63 -23.81 -42.40
CA ILE A 314 -4.27 -24.86 -41.61
C ILE A 314 -5.66 -25.17 -42.17
N ALA A 315 -5.91 -26.44 -42.50
CA ALA A 315 -7.20 -26.93 -42.98
C ALA A 315 -8.19 -27.19 -41.82
N PRO A 316 -9.49 -26.86 -41.99
CA PRO A 316 -10.52 -27.22 -41.01
C PRO A 316 -10.70 -28.74 -40.95
N LYS A 317 -10.83 -29.30 -39.74
CA LYS A 317 -10.90 -30.76 -39.50
C LYS A 317 -12.13 -31.46 -40.09
N LYS A 318 -13.20 -30.71 -40.36
CA LYS A 318 -14.43 -31.14 -41.03
C LYS A 318 -15.05 -29.92 -41.72
N PHE A 319 -15.58 -30.10 -42.92
CA PHE A 319 -16.51 -29.16 -43.53
C PHE A 319 -17.93 -29.68 -43.34
N MET A 320 -18.81 -28.90 -42.71
CA MET A 320 -20.24 -29.21 -42.67
C MET A 320 -20.88 -28.81 -44.01
N GLN A 321 -21.78 -29.64 -44.54
CA GLN A 321 -22.61 -29.30 -45.69
C GLN A 321 -23.77 -28.37 -45.28
N VAL A 322 -24.38 -27.69 -46.25
CA VAL A 322 -25.58 -26.87 -45.98
C VAL A 322 -26.74 -27.81 -45.61
N GLY A 323 -27.42 -27.51 -44.50
CA GLY A 323 -28.45 -28.37 -43.90
C GLY A 323 -27.91 -29.50 -43.03
N GLU A 324 -26.59 -29.67 -42.90
CA GLU A 324 -26.00 -30.62 -41.95
C GLU A 324 -26.09 -30.08 -40.51
N GLU A 325 -26.57 -30.90 -39.59
CA GLU A 325 -26.61 -30.63 -38.14
C GLU A 325 -25.53 -31.44 -37.43
N ASP A 326 -24.76 -30.80 -36.54
CA ASP A 326 -23.68 -31.45 -35.77
C ASP A 326 -23.81 -31.14 -34.28
N GLU A 327 -23.49 -32.11 -33.41
CA GLU A 327 -23.64 -31.97 -31.95
C GLU A 327 -22.37 -31.39 -31.31
N VAL A 328 -22.38 -30.07 -31.09
CA VAL A 328 -21.28 -29.36 -30.44
C VAL A 328 -21.42 -29.43 -28.92
N TRP A 329 -20.54 -30.19 -28.27
CA TRP A 329 -20.52 -30.33 -26.82
C TRP A 329 -19.78 -29.16 -26.16
N GLY A 330 -20.51 -28.35 -25.39
CA GLY A 330 -19.95 -27.31 -24.53
C GLY A 330 -19.72 -27.80 -23.09
N SER A 331 -19.33 -26.89 -22.19
CA SER A 331 -19.11 -27.20 -20.76
C SER A 331 -20.39 -27.41 -19.94
N GLY A 332 -21.49 -27.80 -20.59
CA GLY A 332 -22.78 -28.11 -19.98
C GLY A 332 -23.19 -29.56 -20.26
N SER A 333 -24.09 -30.13 -19.46
CA SER A 333 -24.46 -31.55 -19.54
C SER A 333 -25.40 -31.91 -20.71
N LYS A 334 -25.38 -31.14 -21.81
CA LYS A 334 -26.16 -31.31 -23.04
C LYS A 334 -25.41 -30.69 -24.22
N PRO A 335 -25.45 -31.29 -25.42
CA PRO A 335 -24.90 -30.70 -26.63
C PRO A 335 -25.75 -29.53 -27.12
N TYR A 336 -25.17 -28.72 -28.00
CA TYR A 336 -25.85 -27.79 -28.87
C TYR A 336 -25.92 -28.39 -30.28
N LEU A 337 -27.12 -28.53 -30.86
CA LEU A 337 -27.23 -28.72 -32.30
C LEU A 337 -26.76 -27.45 -32.99
N MET A 338 -25.82 -27.58 -33.91
CA MET A 338 -25.37 -26.50 -34.79
C MET A 338 -25.64 -26.91 -36.23
N THR A 339 -26.41 -26.09 -36.95
CA THR A 339 -26.87 -26.40 -38.32
C THR A 339 -26.34 -25.37 -39.29
N ARG A 340 -25.65 -25.80 -40.35
CA ARG A 340 -25.11 -24.86 -41.34
C ARG A 340 -26.20 -24.45 -42.34
N LEU A 341 -26.82 -23.30 -42.11
CA LEU A 341 -27.65 -22.64 -43.13
C LEU A 341 -26.78 -22.01 -44.23
N ASP A 342 -27.35 -21.78 -45.42
CA ASP A 342 -26.68 -20.95 -46.43
C ASP A 342 -26.80 -19.44 -46.10
N LEU A 343 -26.05 -18.63 -46.84
CA LEU A 343 -25.88 -17.19 -46.59
C LEU A 343 -26.76 -16.28 -47.47
N LEU A 344 -27.83 -16.78 -48.09
CA LEU A 344 -28.68 -16.01 -49.01
C LEU A 344 -30.03 -15.53 -48.43
N GLU A 345 -30.61 -16.21 -47.43
CA GLU A 345 -31.94 -15.83 -46.88
C GLU A 345 -31.91 -15.16 -45.50
N ALA A 346 -31.52 -13.88 -45.46
CA ALA A 346 -31.81 -12.98 -44.32
C ALA A 346 -31.90 -11.48 -44.67
N LYS A 347 -32.16 -11.10 -45.93
CA LYS A 347 -32.35 -9.69 -46.32
C LYS A 347 -33.76 -9.20 -45.98
N HIS A 348 -33.96 -8.68 -44.77
CA HIS A 348 -35.08 -7.78 -44.47
C HIS A 348 -34.62 -6.35 -44.15
N THR A 349 -34.33 -5.68 -45.26
CA THR A 349 -34.44 -4.23 -45.57
C THR A 349 -34.56 -3.22 -44.43
N SER A 350 -33.69 -2.21 -44.49
CA SER A 350 -33.80 -0.96 -43.76
C SER A 350 -35.03 -0.13 -44.18
N GLN A 351 -35.90 0.18 -43.23
CA GLN A 351 -36.68 1.41 -43.18
C GLN A 351 -36.58 2.00 -41.75
N ASN A 352 -36.88 3.29 -41.58
CA ASN A 352 -36.80 4.04 -40.31
C ASN A 352 -35.39 4.41 -39.80
N LEU A 353 -34.47 4.76 -40.70
CA LEU A 353 -33.40 5.71 -40.40
C LEU A 353 -33.73 7.08 -41.00
N GLN A 354 -34.44 7.92 -40.24
CA GLN A 354 -34.51 9.37 -40.48
C GLN A 354 -34.48 10.14 -39.16
N ALA A 355 -33.74 11.24 -39.18
CA ALA A 355 -33.63 12.30 -38.18
C ALA A 355 -33.48 13.63 -38.97
N PRO A 356 -33.62 14.84 -38.37
CA PRO A 356 -33.74 15.13 -36.94
C PRO A 356 -34.93 16.08 -36.61
N GLU A 357 -34.88 16.66 -35.40
CA GLU A 357 -35.53 17.92 -34.96
C GLU A 357 -37.03 18.15 -35.21
N LYS A 358 -37.81 18.04 -34.12
CA LYS A 358 -38.85 19.04 -33.79
C LYS A 358 -38.78 19.41 -32.30
N TYR A 359 -39.12 20.66 -32.02
CA TYR A 359 -38.96 21.35 -30.74
C TYR A 359 -40.02 21.00 -29.67
N GLU A 360 -39.60 21.02 -28.41
CA GLU A 360 -40.17 21.83 -27.33
C GLU A 360 -41.71 21.95 -27.20
N THR A 361 -42.36 21.03 -26.47
CA THR A 361 -43.58 21.18 -25.59
C THR A 361 -44.20 19.79 -25.35
N ALA A 362 -44.86 19.46 -24.23
CA ALA A 362 -44.96 20.06 -22.88
C ALA A 362 -44.83 18.88 -21.86
N ARG A 363 -44.35 19.00 -20.62
CA ARG A 363 -44.75 19.83 -19.46
C ARG A 363 -46.23 19.64 -19.08
N ILE A 364 -46.50 19.46 -17.77
CA ILE A 364 -47.82 19.13 -17.15
C ILE A 364 -48.21 17.64 -17.34
N SER A 365 -48.63 16.87 -16.32
CA SER A 365 -48.44 17.02 -14.87
C SER A 365 -48.56 15.69 -14.11
N LEU A 366 -48.03 15.74 -12.88
CA LEU A 366 -48.25 14.81 -11.77
C LEU A 366 -49.73 14.57 -11.41
N THR A 367 -50.00 13.35 -10.92
CA THR A 367 -50.87 12.89 -9.78
C THR A 367 -51.39 11.49 -10.14
N GLY A 368 -51.53 10.47 -9.28
CA GLY A 368 -51.77 10.33 -7.83
C GLY A 368 -52.94 9.32 -7.68
N GLY A 369 -53.03 8.39 -6.72
CA GLY A 369 -52.17 7.98 -5.61
C GLY A 369 -52.55 6.55 -5.10
N ALA A 370 -52.05 6.17 -3.92
CA ALA A 370 -52.33 4.88 -3.22
C ALA A 370 -53.64 4.95 -2.36
N PRO A 371 -54.21 3.87 -1.76
CA PRO A 371 -53.68 2.53 -1.41
C PRO A 371 -54.46 1.37 -2.11
N ALA A 372 -54.75 0.13 -1.64
CA ALA A 372 -54.70 -0.53 -0.32
C ALA A 372 -54.58 -2.09 -0.35
N SER A 373 -55.41 -2.82 0.42
CA SER A 373 -55.41 -4.26 0.75
C SER A 373 -56.77 -4.59 1.44
N PRO A 374 -57.23 -5.86 1.68
CA PRO A 374 -56.45 -7.09 1.97
C PRO A 374 -56.99 -8.46 1.44
N ALA A 375 -56.26 -9.54 1.78
CA ALA A 375 -56.69 -10.97 1.80
C ALA A 375 -57.00 -11.64 0.43
N GLU A 376 -56.97 -12.98 0.23
CA GLU A 376 -56.56 -14.09 1.11
C GLU A 376 -55.88 -15.25 0.30
N SER A 377 -55.85 -16.47 0.85
CA SER A 377 -55.03 -17.64 0.46
C SER A 377 -55.05 -18.13 -1.01
N SER A 378 -53.97 -18.79 -1.44
CA SER A 378 -53.97 -20.19 -1.94
C SER A 378 -52.67 -20.58 -2.69
N THR A 379 -52.46 -21.89 -2.93
CA THR A 379 -51.22 -22.44 -3.48
C THR A 379 -51.24 -22.67 -4.99
N LYS A 380 -50.28 -22.08 -5.73
CA LYS A 380 -49.46 -22.73 -6.79
C LYS A 380 -48.46 -21.73 -7.36
N ARG A 381 -47.21 -22.16 -7.62
CA ARG A 381 -46.18 -21.33 -8.25
C ARG A 381 -46.48 -21.12 -9.73
N LYS A 382 -46.99 -19.93 -10.08
CA LYS A 382 -47.07 -19.41 -11.44
C LYS A 382 -46.10 -18.22 -11.55
N ALA A 383 -45.42 -18.06 -12.68
CA ALA A 383 -44.48 -16.96 -12.86
C ALA A 383 -45.23 -15.63 -13.11
N PRO A 384 -44.79 -14.51 -12.52
CA PRO A 384 -45.10 -13.17 -13.01
C PRO A 384 -43.96 -12.63 -13.88
N SER A 385 -44.37 -11.88 -14.90
CA SER A 385 -43.51 -11.06 -15.75
C SER A 385 -42.75 -9.97 -14.98
N SER A 386 -41.56 -9.62 -15.47
CA SER A 386 -40.94 -8.32 -15.21
C SER A 386 -40.59 -7.65 -16.56
N SER A 387 -41.55 -6.93 -17.12
CA SER A 387 -41.34 -6.09 -18.30
C SER A 387 -40.48 -4.88 -17.92
N ALA A 388 -39.18 -4.95 -18.20
CA ALA A 388 -38.25 -3.84 -18.04
C ALA A 388 -37.25 -3.83 -19.20
N SER A 389 -37.58 -3.07 -20.25
CA SER A 389 -36.63 -2.74 -21.32
C SER A 389 -35.58 -1.76 -20.77
N SER A 390 -34.41 -2.27 -20.41
CA SER A 390 -33.21 -1.45 -20.30
C SER A 390 -32.17 -1.97 -21.30
N SER A 391 -31.85 -1.14 -22.30
CA SER A 391 -30.61 -1.30 -23.06
C SER A 391 -29.46 -1.34 -22.06
N SER A 392 -28.73 -2.46 -22.01
CA SER A 392 -27.64 -2.62 -21.05
C SER A 392 -26.59 -1.54 -21.34
N PRO A 393 -26.28 -0.63 -20.39
CA PRO A 393 -25.35 0.45 -20.65
C PRO A 393 -23.96 -0.13 -20.94
N THR A 394 -23.51 0.02 -22.19
CA THR A 394 -22.24 -0.49 -22.72
C THR A 394 -21.11 -0.19 -21.73
N LYS A 395 -20.52 -1.24 -21.16
CA LYS A 395 -19.57 -1.09 -20.05
C LYS A 395 -18.28 -0.43 -20.53
N LYS A 396 -17.47 0.04 -19.60
CA LYS A 396 -16.13 0.55 -19.91
C LYS A 396 -15.09 -0.51 -19.55
N SER A 397 -14.24 -0.86 -20.50
CA SER A 397 -13.20 -1.88 -20.38
C SER A 397 -11.82 -1.25 -20.25
N LYS A 398 -10.91 -1.93 -19.55
CA LYS A 398 -9.46 -1.69 -19.57
C LYS A 398 -8.72 -2.99 -19.33
N GLU A 399 -7.47 -3.09 -19.77
CA GLU A 399 -6.57 -4.16 -19.35
C GLU A 399 -6.40 -4.16 -17.81
N THR A 400 -6.29 -5.35 -17.24
CA THR A 400 -5.93 -5.55 -15.83
C THR A 400 -4.43 -5.73 -15.74
N LEU A 401 -3.80 -4.94 -14.88
CA LEU A 401 -2.36 -4.95 -14.72
C LEU A 401 -1.97 -5.84 -13.55
N ASP A 402 -1.07 -6.79 -13.81
CA ASP A 402 -0.47 -7.66 -12.80
C ASP A 402 0.67 -6.94 -12.07
N GLY A 403 0.33 -5.80 -11.46
CA GLY A 403 1.24 -4.93 -10.73
C GLY A 403 0.98 -4.98 -9.21
N VAL A 404 1.29 -3.88 -8.54
CA VAL A 404 0.97 -3.69 -7.13
C VAL A 404 0.09 -2.46 -6.95
N ARG A 405 -1.21 -2.67 -6.67
CA ARG A 405 -2.17 -1.59 -6.42
C ARG A 405 -1.67 -0.65 -5.32
N ALA A 406 -1.50 0.60 -5.71
CA ALA A 406 -1.17 1.70 -4.83
C ALA A 406 -2.22 2.80 -4.99
N TRP A 407 -2.56 3.45 -3.89
CA TRP A 407 -3.33 4.68 -3.92
C TRP A 407 -2.51 5.81 -3.31
N TRP A 408 -2.63 6.98 -3.92
CA TRP A 408 -1.99 8.21 -3.51
C TRP A 408 -3.01 9.08 -2.78
N ASN A 409 -2.69 9.55 -1.58
CA ASN A 409 -3.63 10.34 -0.76
C ASN A 409 -3.40 11.87 -0.85
N GLY A 410 -2.50 12.33 -1.72
CA GLY A 410 -1.99 13.71 -1.75
C GLY A 410 -0.60 13.87 -1.12
N HIS A 411 -0.11 12.88 -0.36
CA HIS A 411 1.15 13.01 0.39
C HIS A 411 2.02 11.74 0.47
N VAL A 412 1.43 10.55 0.42
CA VAL A 412 2.16 9.26 0.49
C VAL A 412 1.49 8.19 -0.37
N LEU A 413 2.31 7.31 -0.97
CA LEU A 413 1.83 6.09 -1.62
C LEU A 413 1.48 4.99 -0.61
N ARG A 414 0.28 4.42 -0.74
CA ARG A 414 -0.24 3.39 0.17
C ARG A 414 -0.75 2.16 -0.57
N SER A 415 -0.46 1.00 0.00
CA SER A 415 -0.97 -0.29 -0.44
C SER A 415 -2.47 -0.44 -0.20
N ARG A 416 -3.05 -1.49 -0.79
CA ARG A 416 -4.43 -1.97 -0.55
C ARG A 416 -4.77 -2.23 0.94
N ARG A 417 -3.78 -2.38 1.82
CA ARG A 417 -3.98 -2.60 3.28
C ARG A 417 -3.78 -1.33 4.13
N GLY A 418 -3.27 -0.25 3.54
CA GLY A 418 -2.88 0.98 4.24
C GLY A 418 -1.37 1.07 4.53
N ASP A 419 -0.65 -0.05 4.48
CA ASP A 419 0.83 -0.11 4.52
C ASP A 419 1.42 0.90 3.54
N ILE A 420 2.37 1.73 3.97
CA ILE A 420 3.02 2.75 3.12
C ILE A 420 4.03 2.05 2.20
N PHE A 421 4.21 2.56 0.99
CA PHE A 421 5.33 2.19 0.13
C PHE A 421 6.49 3.16 0.34
N GLU A 422 7.71 2.63 0.51
CA GLU A 422 8.94 3.42 0.57
C GLU A 422 9.38 3.79 -0.86
N ALA A 423 8.59 4.66 -1.49
CA ALA A 423 8.92 5.23 -2.78
C ALA A 423 10.05 6.27 -2.63
N PRO A 424 11.05 6.31 -3.53
CA PRO A 424 12.00 7.42 -3.56
C PRO A 424 11.27 8.72 -3.88
N THR A 425 11.74 9.84 -3.32
CA THR A 425 10.96 11.07 -3.31
C THR A 425 10.64 11.62 -4.70
N TYR A 426 11.52 11.44 -5.70
CA TYR A 426 11.23 11.79 -7.10
C TYR A 426 9.97 11.10 -7.67
N PHE A 427 9.57 9.95 -7.11
CA PHE A 427 8.38 9.20 -7.49
C PHE A 427 7.12 9.67 -6.71
N GLU A 428 7.29 10.31 -5.55
CA GLU A 428 6.21 10.98 -4.82
C GLU A 428 6.01 12.43 -5.29
N GLU A 429 7.09 13.14 -5.66
CA GLU A 429 7.10 14.50 -6.21
C GLU A 429 6.37 14.60 -7.56
N MET A 430 6.39 13.55 -8.38
CA MET A 430 5.57 13.52 -9.60
C MET A 430 4.06 13.40 -9.32
N LEU A 431 3.65 12.98 -8.11
CA LEU A 431 2.26 12.72 -7.76
C LEU A 431 1.54 13.97 -7.22
N PRO A 432 0.25 14.15 -7.57
CA PRO A 432 -0.49 15.39 -7.34
C PRO A 432 -0.92 15.59 -5.88
N ILE A 433 -0.45 16.63 -5.21
CA ILE A 433 -0.90 16.94 -3.83
C ILE A 433 -2.42 17.20 -3.76
N ASP A 434 -2.97 17.87 -4.78
CA ASP A 434 -4.39 18.25 -4.90
C ASP A 434 -5.33 17.16 -5.45
N MET A 435 -4.88 15.92 -5.68
CA MET A 435 -5.72 14.87 -6.28
C MET A 435 -5.38 13.46 -5.78
N GLN A 436 -6.30 12.81 -5.06
CA GLN A 436 -6.08 11.42 -4.61
C GLN A 436 -6.26 10.44 -5.77
N LEU A 437 -5.27 9.58 -6.04
CA LEU A 437 -5.28 8.67 -7.19
C LEU A 437 -5.42 7.20 -6.78
N ASP A 438 -6.13 6.42 -7.60
CA ASP A 438 -6.16 4.95 -7.56
C ASP A 438 -5.40 4.40 -8.78
N GLY A 439 -4.38 3.58 -8.56
CA GLY A 439 -3.48 3.11 -9.61
C GLY A 439 -2.82 1.77 -9.32
N GLU A 440 -2.07 1.27 -10.29
CA GLU A 440 -1.22 0.09 -10.12
C GLU A 440 0.24 0.51 -10.36
N LEU A 441 1.13 0.20 -9.41
CA LEU A 441 2.58 0.27 -9.64
C LEU A 441 2.95 -0.89 -10.57
N TRP A 442 3.53 -0.59 -11.72
CA TRP A 442 3.69 -1.57 -12.80
C TRP A 442 4.97 -1.31 -13.61
N ILE A 443 5.62 -2.38 -14.08
CA ILE A 443 6.81 -2.32 -14.95
C ILE A 443 6.45 -2.81 -16.36
N ALA A 444 5.96 -4.05 -16.44
CA ALA A 444 5.57 -4.70 -17.69
C ALA A 444 4.65 -5.91 -17.43
N ARG A 445 4.18 -6.54 -18.51
CA ARG A 445 3.48 -7.85 -18.47
C ARG A 445 4.42 -8.96 -17.97
N ASP A 446 3.84 -9.99 -17.35
CA ASP A 446 4.54 -11.08 -16.61
C ASP A 446 5.61 -10.63 -15.56
N CYS A 447 5.71 -9.33 -15.23
CA CYS A 447 6.74 -8.78 -14.33
C CYS A 447 6.26 -8.50 -12.89
N PHE A 448 5.23 -9.22 -12.41
CA PHE A 448 4.66 -9.02 -11.07
C PHE A 448 5.70 -9.15 -9.95
N ASP A 449 6.48 -10.22 -9.92
CA ASP A 449 7.40 -10.49 -8.81
C ASP A 449 8.58 -9.52 -8.76
N ARG A 450 9.07 -9.06 -9.92
CA ARG A 450 10.05 -7.96 -9.98
C ARG A 450 9.45 -6.66 -9.44
N THR A 451 8.26 -6.29 -9.90
CA THR A 451 7.56 -5.07 -9.46
C THR A 451 7.31 -5.10 -7.95
N SER A 452 6.73 -6.19 -7.45
CA SER A 452 6.49 -6.48 -6.03
C SER A 452 7.79 -6.48 -5.21
N GLY A 453 8.85 -7.08 -5.73
CA GLY A 453 10.16 -7.18 -5.09
C GLY A 453 10.92 -5.86 -5.00
N ILE A 454 10.61 -4.87 -5.85
CA ILE A 454 11.10 -3.50 -5.79
C ILE A 454 10.25 -2.68 -4.82
N VAL A 455 8.94 -2.55 -5.06
CA VAL A 455 8.11 -1.55 -4.37
C VAL A 455 7.83 -1.90 -2.89
N ARG A 456 8.07 -3.15 -2.46
CA ARG A 456 7.96 -3.60 -1.06
C ARG A 456 9.29 -3.68 -0.32
N SER A 457 10.37 -3.13 -0.88
CA SER A 457 11.73 -3.29 -0.38
C SER A 457 12.34 -1.97 0.09
N ALA A 458 12.59 -1.88 1.41
CA ALA A 458 13.36 -0.80 2.04
C ALA A 458 14.86 -0.78 1.67
N ALA A 459 15.36 -1.77 0.94
CA ALA A 459 16.79 -1.88 0.60
C ALA A 459 17.22 -0.79 -0.43
N PRO A 460 18.22 0.06 -0.12
CA PRO A 460 18.63 1.18 -0.98
C PRO A 460 19.03 0.79 -2.42
N THR A 461 19.51 -0.43 -2.63
CA THR A 461 19.83 -0.97 -3.96
C THR A 461 18.60 -0.98 -4.87
N LYS A 462 17.42 -1.35 -4.35
CA LYS A 462 16.17 -1.40 -5.12
C LYS A 462 15.46 -0.06 -5.22
N THR A 463 15.78 0.91 -4.36
CA THR A 463 15.36 2.31 -4.52
C THR A 463 15.76 2.82 -5.92
N SER A 464 16.94 2.45 -6.41
CA SER A 464 17.40 2.77 -7.77
C SER A 464 16.63 2.09 -8.92
N GLU A 465 15.88 1.01 -8.63
CA GLU A 465 15.06 0.30 -9.63
C GLU A 465 13.66 0.89 -9.82
N TRP A 466 13.20 1.78 -8.92
CA TRP A 466 11.91 2.48 -9.08
C TRP A 466 11.85 3.32 -10.36
N LYS A 467 13.00 3.68 -10.95
CA LYS A 467 13.07 4.31 -12.28
C LYS A 467 12.48 3.46 -13.42
N ASN A 468 12.27 2.16 -13.19
CA ASN A 468 11.62 1.25 -14.15
C ASN A 468 10.11 1.08 -13.88
N VAL A 469 9.59 1.61 -12.77
CA VAL A 469 8.18 1.50 -12.35
C VAL A 469 7.40 2.69 -12.89
N ALA A 470 6.16 2.48 -13.33
CA ALA A 470 5.19 3.53 -13.65
C ALA A 470 4.02 3.49 -12.66
N PHE A 471 3.41 4.65 -12.39
CA PHE A 471 2.13 4.72 -11.69
C PHE A 471 0.98 4.75 -12.70
N MET A 472 0.36 3.59 -12.92
CA MET A 472 -0.71 3.42 -13.91
C MET A 472 -2.06 3.84 -13.30
N ALA A 473 -2.32 5.14 -13.27
CA ALA A 473 -3.51 5.76 -12.70
C ALA A 473 -4.78 5.38 -13.48
N PHE A 474 -5.84 4.99 -12.77
CA PHE A 474 -7.10 4.54 -13.38
C PHE A 474 -8.38 5.07 -12.72
N ASP A 475 -8.29 5.75 -11.57
CA ASP A 475 -9.41 6.47 -10.96
C ASP A 475 -8.93 7.58 -10.01
N ILE A 476 -9.87 8.42 -9.57
CA ILE A 476 -9.67 9.43 -8.52
C ILE A 476 -10.45 8.98 -7.28
N ILE A 477 -9.82 9.09 -6.10
CA ILE A 477 -10.41 8.78 -4.78
C ILE A 477 -10.93 10.08 -4.13
N GLY A 478 -11.92 9.99 -3.25
CA GLY A 478 -12.58 11.16 -2.63
C GLY A 478 -13.60 11.86 -3.54
N ASP A 479 -13.35 11.84 -4.84
CA ASP A 479 -14.19 12.46 -5.86
C ASP A 479 -15.53 11.73 -6.06
N ASN A 480 -16.62 12.50 -5.94
CA ASN A 480 -18.00 12.02 -5.97
C ASN A 480 -18.64 12.08 -7.36
N ASP A 481 -17.94 12.57 -8.37
CA ASP A 481 -18.42 12.70 -9.75
C ASP A 481 -18.56 11.33 -10.44
N PRO A 482 -19.37 11.21 -11.51
CA PRO A 482 -19.37 10.06 -12.42
C PRO A 482 -17.97 9.71 -12.95
N VAL A 483 -17.68 8.41 -13.10
CA VAL A 483 -16.33 7.92 -13.46
C VAL A 483 -15.76 8.53 -14.75
N GLU A 484 -16.60 8.80 -15.75
CA GLU A 484 -16.20 9.47 -16.98
C GLU A 484 -15.69 10.90 -16.76
N GLN A 485 -16.24 11.61 -15.78
CA GLN A 485 -15.76 12.95 -15.38
C GLN A 485 -14.45 12.85 -14.59
N ARG A 486 -14.31 11.86 -13.71
CA ARG A 486 -13.04 11.58 -12.99
C ARG A 486 -11.91 11.25 -13.97
N TRP A 487 -12.17 10.45 -15.00
CA TRP A 487 -11.21 10.19 -16.09
C TRP A 487 -10.92 11.44 -16.94
N THR A 488 -11.88 12.33 -17.12
CA THR A 488 -11.66 13.61 -17.80
C THR A 488 -10.73 14.52 -16.99
N LYS A 489 -10.84 14.54 -15.65
CA LYS A 489 -9.89 15.22 -14.75
C LYS A 489 -8.49 14.62 -14.85
N LEU A 490 -8.36 13.28 -14.83
CA LEU A 490 -7.06 12.61 -15.05
C LEU A 490 -6.44 12.99 -16.40
N LYS A 491 -7.20 12.91 -17.50
CA LYS A 491 -6.73 13.27 -18.85
C LYS A 491 -6.33 14.75 -18.95
N LYS A 492 -7.07 15.65 -18.28
CA LYS A 492 -6.73 17.09 -18.24
C LYS A 492 -5.39 17.34 -17.54
N LYS A 493 -5.05 16.54 -16.53
CA LYS A 493 -3.87 16.76 -15.68
C LYS A 493 -2.61 16.04 -16.15
N PHE A 494 -2.74 14.81 -16.66
CA PHE A 494 -1.61 13.94 -17.02
C PHE A 494 -1.52 13.63 -18.52
N GLY A 495 -2.33 14.31 -19.34
CA GLY A 495 -2.31 14.16 -20.80
C GLY A 495 -3.15 12.98 -21.33
N PRO A 496 -2.98 12.61 -22.61
CA PRO A 496 -3.78 11.59 -23.26
C PRO A 496 -3.51 10.19 -22.66
N PRO A 497 -4.56 9.37 -22.42
CA PRO A 497 -4.37 8.06 -21.82
C PRO A 497 -3.72 7.06 -22.78
N LEU A 498 -2.95 6.13 -22.23
CA LEU A 498 -2.15 5.14 -22.95
C LEU A 498 -2.65 3.72 -22.67
N SER A 499 -2.64 2.83 -23.66
CA SER A 499 -2.72 1.39 -23.37
C SER A 499 -1.40 0.92 -22.72
N PRO A 500 -1.37 -0.24 -22.04
CA PRO A 500 -0.13 -0.75 -21.48
C PRO A 500 0.93 -1.07 -22.55
N SER A 501 0.49 -1.39 -23.78
CA SER A 501 1.39 -1.53 -24.93
C SER A 501 2.00 -0.19 -25.35
N ASP A 502 1.20 0.88 -25.47
CA ASP A 502 1.70 2.23 -25.80
C ASP A 502 2.65 2.77 -24.71
N ALA A 503 2.38 2.44 -23.45
CA ALA A 503 3.19 2.80 -22.30
C ALA A 503 4.57 2.12 -22.35
N LEU A 504 4.62 0.82 -22.65
CA LEU A 504 5.88 0.10 -22.84
C LEU A 504 6.72 0.66 -23.99
N VAL A 505 6.10 0.93 -25.14
CA VAL A 505 6.78 1.52 -26.31
C VAL A 505 7.36 2.91 -26.01
N LYS A 506 6.74 3.67 -25.09
CA LYS A 506 7.23 4.99 -24.66
C LYS A 506 8.25 4.98 -23.52
N GLY A 507 8.52 3.84 -22.88
CA GLY A 507 9.49 3.76 -21.78
C GLY A 507 9.07 4.54 -20.53
N VAL A 508 7.82 4.42 -20.09
CA VAL A 508 7.15 5.21 -19.02
C VAL A 508 7.72 5.08 -17.57
N GLY A 509 8.96 4.63 -17.40
CA GLY A 509 9.60 4.50 -16.09
C GLY A 509 9.70 5.84 -15.35
N ALA A 510 9.38 5.85 -14.06
CA ALA A 510 9.22 7.05 -13.22
C ALA A 510 8.23 8.09 -13.77
N THR A 511 7.08 7.64 -14.32
CA THR A 511 6.00 8.54 -14.76
C THR A 511 4.61 8.10 -14.27
N ILE A 512 3.66 9.05 -14.32
CA ILE A 512 2.23 8.78 -14.20
C ILE A 512 1.64 8.54 -15.58
N VAL A 513 0.92 7.43 -15.73
CA VAL A 513 0.21 7.09 -16.97
C VAL A 513 -1.28 6.97 -16.67
N VAL A 514 -2.12 7.75 -17.36
CA VAL A 514 -3.56 7.51 -17.34
C VAL A 514 -3.86 6.27 -18.18
N LEU A 515 -4.32 5.20 -17.54
CA LEU A 515 -4.60 3.93 -18.21
C LEU A 515 -5.83 4.08 -19.14
N LYS A 516 -5.68 3.72 -20.41
CA LYS A 516 -6.73 3.78 -21.44
C LYS A 516 -7.99 3.02 -21.01
N GLN A 517 -9.15 3.63 -21.29
CA GLN A 517 -10.49 3.09 -21.03
C GLN A 517 -11.26 3.06 -22.34
N GLU A 518 -11.83 1.92 -22.68
CA GLU A 518 -12.50 1.66 -23.94
C GLU A 518 -13.97 1.30 -23.73
N ARG A 519 -14.74 1.15 -24.80
CA ARG A 519 -16.17 0.83 -24.74
C ARG A 519 -16.38 -0.66 -25.02
N CYS A 520 -16.75 -1.42 -23.99
CA CYS A 520 -17.25 -2.77 -24.14
C CYS A 520 -18.68 -2.73 -24.71
N GLU A 521 -18.81 -3.05 -26.00
CA GLU A 521 -20.07 -2.92 -26.73
C GLU A 521 -20.96 -4.16 -26.62
N SER A 522 -20.36 -5.35 -26.59
CA SER A 522 -21.06 -6.63 -26.49
C SER A 522 -20.27 -7.65 -25.66
N LYS A 523 -20.87 -8.82 -25.39
CA LYS A 523 -20.18 -9.96 -24.77
C LYS A 523 -19.08 -10.52 -25.69
N ALA A 524 -19.33 -10.60 -26.99
CA ALA A 524 -18.34 -11.05 -27.97
C ALA A 524 -17.11 -10.12 -28.01
N HIS A 525 -17.33 -8.80 -28.02
CA HIS A 525 -16.26 -7.80 -27.96
C HIS A 525 -15.43 -7.94 -26.65
N LEU A 526 -16.06 -8.24 -25.51
CA LEU A 526 -15.34 -8.53 -24.26
C LEU A 526 -14.45 -9.78 -24.36
N GLU A 527 -14.92 -10.83 -25.03
CA GLU A 527 -14.22 -12.12 -25.16
C GLU A 527 -13.08 -12.06 -26.21
N GLU A 528 -13.27 -11.24 -27.24
CA GLU A 528 -12.26 -10.87 -28.22
C GLU A 528 -11.12 -10.04 -27.58
N GLU A 529 -11.44 -8.97 -26.85
CA GLU A 529 -10.42 -8.17 -26.14
C GLU A 529 -9.72 -8.98 -25.05
N LEU A 530 -10.43 -9.86 -24.34
CA LEU A 530 -9.79 -10.75 -23.37
C LEU A 530 -8.75 -11.64 -24.05
N THR A 531 -9.08 -12.20 -25.21
CA THR A 531 -8.15 -13.01 -26.00
C THR A 531 -6.95 -12.19 -26.50
N LYS A 532 -7.16 -10.96 -27.01
CA LYS A 532 -6.07 -10.06 -27.43
C LYS A 532 -5.11 -9.75 -26.27
N VAL A 533 -5.66 -9.42 -25.10
CA VAL A 533 -4.89 -9.13 -23.87
C VAL A 533 -4.11 -10.35 -23.40
N GLU A 534 -4.73 -11.54 -23.37
CA GLU A 534 -4.07 -12.78 -22.91
C GLU A 534 -2.94 -13.23 -23.86
N VAL A 535 -3.12 -13.11 -25.18
CA VAL A 535 -2.09 -13.45 -26.18
C VAL A 535 -0.79 -12.65 -25.98
N ILE A 536 -0.89 -11.39 -25.57
CA ILE A 536 0.26 -10.51 -25.30
C ILE A 536 0.73 -10.55 -23.84
N GLY A 537 0.22 -11.48 -23.02
CA GLY A 537 0.64 -11.71 -21.63
C GLY A 537 -0.02 -10.79 -20.57
N GLY A 538 -1.13 -10.15 -20.90
CA GLY A 538 -1.90 -9.32 -19.96
C GLY A 538 -2.78 -10.14 -19.02
N GLU A 539 -3.14 -9.58 -17.87
CA GLU A 539 -3.80 -10.35 -16.79
C GLU A 539 -5.32 -10.56 -16.98
N GLY A 540 -5.91 -9.99 -18.02
CA GLY A 540 -7.36 -9.99 -18.27
C GLY A 540 -7.96 -8.58 -18.29
N ILE A 541 -9.28 -8.43 -18.08
CA ILE A 541 -10.00 -7.15 -18.25
C ILE A 541 -10.73 -6.70 -16.98
N MET A 542 -10.63 -5.41 -16.65
CA MET A 542 -11.51 -4.76 -15.67
C MET A 542 -12.69 -4.10 -16.39
N LEU A 543 -13.90 -4.35 -15.90
CA LEU A 543 -15.13 -3.72 -16.39
C LEU A 543 -15.71 -2.75 -15.35
N ARG A 544 -15.78 -1.47 -15.71
CA ARG A 544 -16.44 -0.41 -14.95
C ARG A 544 -17.85 -0.16 -15.50
N LYS A 545 -18.84 0.01 -14.62
CA LYS A 545 -20.20 0.45 -15.01
C LYS A 545 -20.16 1.95 -15.37
N PRO A 546 -20.77 2.38 -16.49
CA PRO A 546 -20.85 3.80 -16.84
C PRO A 546 -21.58 4.63 -15.78
N ASN A 547 -21.23 5.90 -15.67
CA ASN A 547 -21.77 6.86 -14.71
C ASN A 547 -21.64 6.45 -13.22
N SER A 548 -20.78 5.49 -12.87
CA SER A 548 -20.64 5.02 -11.48
C SER A 548 -19.76 5.94 -10.63
N LYS A 549 -20.17 6.17 -9.39
CA LYS A 549 -19.37 6.85 -8.36
C LYS A 549 -18.26 5.92 -7.83
N TYR A 550 -17.26 6.49 -7.16
CA TYR A 550 -16.27 5.70 -6.44
C TYR A 550 -16.93 5.01 -5.22
N GLU A 551 -16.52 3.78 -4.89
CA GLU A 551 -17.04 3.01 -3.76
C GLU A 551 -15.91 2.37 -2.96
N TYR A 552 -15.85 2.63 -1.65
CA TYR A 552 -14.84 2.12 -0.72
C TYR A 552 -15.06 0.64 -0.30
N LYS A 553 -15.52 -0.20 -1.23
CA LYS A 553 -15.88 -1.60 -1.01
C LYS A 553 -15.83 -2.38 -2.32
N ARG A 554 -15.92 -3.72 -2.25
CA ARG A 554 -16.24 -4.54 -3.43
C ARG A 554 -17.64 -4.14 -3.92
N SER A 555 -17.75 -3.80 -5.20
CA SER A 555 -19.00 -3.34 -5.83
C SER A 555 -19.20 -3.99 -7.19
N ASN A 556 -20.47 -4.25 -7.53
CA ASN A 556 -20.88 -4.73 -8.86
C ASN A 556 -20.67 -3.68 -9.97
N ASN A 557 -20.32 -2.45 -9.60
CA ASN A 557 -19.92 -1.38 -10.53
C ASN A 557 -18.46 -1.53 -11.02
N LEU A 558 -17.65 -2.44 -10.46
CA LEU A 558 -16.30 -2.76 -10.91
C LEU A 558 -16.06 -4.28 -10.86
N LEU A 559 -16.05 -4.92 -12.02
CA LEU A 559 -15.85 -6.36 -12.19
C LEU A 559 -14.46 -6.65 -12.76
N LYS A 560 -13.91 -7.82 -12.44
CA LYS A 560 -12.68 -8.36 -13.04
C LYS A 560 -13.02 -9.60 -13.85
N VAL A 561 -12.49 -9.69 -15.06
CA VAL A 561 -12.71 -10.74 -16.05
C VAL A 561 -11.34 -11.35 -16.36
N LYS A 562 -11.21 -12.67 -16.19
CA LYS A 562 -10.03 -13.46 -16.53
C LYS A 562 -10.51 -14.81 -17.07
N THR A 563 -9.72 -15.47 -17.90
CA THR A 563 -9.84 -16.92 -18.05
C THR A 563 -9.54 -17.63 -16.70
N VAL A 564 -10.22 -18.76 -16.49
CA VAL A 564 -9.99 -19.68 -15.37
C VAL A 564 -9.78 -21.05 -16.00
N TYR A 565 -8.73 -21.74 -15.58
CA TYR A 565 -8.38 -23.07 -16.07
C TYR A 565 -8.72 -24.11 -15.00
N ASP A 566 -9.24 -25.24 -15.44
CA ASP A 566 -9.54 -26.42 -14.64
C ASP A 566 -8.54 -27.52 -15.02
N ALA A 567 -7.84 -28.09 -14.03
CA ALA A 567 -6.85 -29.15 -14.23
C ALA A 567 -6.84 -30.16 -13.08
N GLU A 568 -6.12 -31.25 -13.27
CA GLU A 568 -5.98 -32.36 -12.33
C GLU A 568 -4.54 -32.45 -11.81
N ALA A 569 -4.35 -32.84 -10.55
CA ALA A 569 -3.03 -33.04 -9.95
C ALA A 569 -3.07 -34.17 -8.91
N VAL A 570 -1.97 -34.92 -8.77
CA VAL A 570 -1.82 -35.98 -7.77
C VAL A 570 -1.42 -35.39 -6.42
N VAL A 571 -2.12 -35.72 -5.34
CA VAL A 571 -1.71 -35.34 -3.97
C VAL A 571 -0.47 -36.12 -3.56
N ILE A 572 0.61 -35.44 -3.20
CA ILE A 572 1.89 -36.06 -2.80
C ILE A 572 2.26 -35.85 -1.33
N ALA A 573 1.70 -34.84 -0.65
CA ALA A 573 1.81 -34.65 0.79
C ALA A 573 0.69 -33.75 1.34
N HIS A 574 0.54 -33.72 2.66
CA HIS A 574 -0.32 -32.77 3.37
C HIS A 574 0.55 -31.82 4.20
N ASP A 575 0.33 -30.51 4.05
CA ASP A 575 0.99 -29.50 4.87
C ASP A 575 0.07 -29.12 6.05
N ALA A 576 0.65 -29.05 7.25
CA ALA A 576 -0.08 -28.75 8.48
C ALA A 576 -0.65 -27.32 8.47
N GLY A 577 -1.86 -27.14 9.01
CA GLY A 577 -2.53 -25.85 9.05
C GLY A 577 -2.05 -24.96 10.19
N GLU A 578 -1.94 -23.67 9.90
CA GLU A 578 -1.70 -22.62 10.91
C GLU A 578 -2.97 -21.86 11.30
N GLY A 579 -2.92 -21.17 12.44
CA GLY A 579 -3.94 -20.21 12.87
C GLY A 579 -5.35 -20.81 12.96
N LYS A 580 -6.21 -20.50 11.98
CA LYS A 580 -7.59 -21.02 11.90
C LYS A 580 -7.69 -22.50 11.51
N ASN A 581 -6.58 -23.12 11.10
CA ASN A 581 -6.47 -24.51 10.68
C ASN A 581 -5.47 -25.30 11.54
N PHE A 582 -5.05 -24.75 12.69
CA PHE A 582 -4.16 -25.47 13.62
C PHE A 582 -4.75 -26.82 14.04
N GLY A 583 -3.93 -27.87 13.98
CA GLY A 583 -4.35 -29.25 14.28
C GLY A 583 -5.10 -29.98 13.15
N ARG A 584 -5.19 -29.41 11.94
CA ARG A 584 -5.77 -30.07 10.75
C ARG A 584 -5.03 -29.65 9.47
N MET A 585 -5.45 -30.13 8.30
CA MET A 585 -4.75 -29.82 7.03
C MET A 585 -4.83 -28.33 6.65
N GLY A 586 -3.66 -27.77 6.31
CA GLY A 586 -3.43 -26.40 5.85
C GLY A 586 -3.44 -26.27 4.34
N ALA A 587 -2.66 -27.12 3.67
CA ALA A 587 -2.65 -27.24 2.21
C ALA A 587 -2.44 -28.71 1.78
N LEU A 588 -2.86 -29.02 0.56
CA LEU A 588 -2.37 -30.20 -0.16
C LEU A 588 -1.14 -29.79 -0.98
N ARG A 589 -0.08 -30.59 -0.92
CA ARG A 589 1.04 -30.49 -1.85
C ARG A 589 0.76 -31.45 -2.99
N CYS A 590 0.66 -30.93 -4.21
CA CYS A 590 0.23 -31.68 -5.39
C CYS A 590 1.30 -31.66 -6.49
N ARG A 591 1.23 -32.63 -7.41
CA ARG A 591 2.07 -32.75 -8.59
C ARG A 591 1.21 -32.77 -9.87
N MET A 592 1.59 -31.92 -10.83
CA MET A 592 1.02 -31.81 -12.17
C MET A 592 1.43 -32.99 -13.08
N GLU A 593 0.76 -33.15 -14.23
CA GLU A 593 1.14 -34.12 -15.28
C GLU A 593 2.57 -33.85 -15.77
N SER A 594 2.90 -32.57 -15.99
CA SER A 594 4.24 -32.05 -16.28
C SER A 594 5.28 -32.23 -15.16
N GLY A 595 4.92 -32.87 -14.04
CA GLY A 595 5.80 -33.13 -12.90
C GLY A 595 6.01 -31.93 -11.96
N ALA A 596 5.53 -30.74 -12.32
CA ALA A 596 5.63 -29.55 -11.47
C ALA A 596 4.91 -29.73 -10.12
N VAL A 597 5.56 -29.32 -9.03
CA VAL A 597 5.03 -29.46 -7.66
C VAL A 597 4.60 -28.11 -7.11
N PHE A 598 3.40 -28.06 -6.53
CA PHE A 598 2.78 -26.84 -6.03
C PHE A 598 1.86 -27.12 -4.82
N ASN A 599 1.51 -26.07 -4.08
CA ASN A 599 0.57 -26.17 -2.95
C ASN A 599 -0.81 -25.62 -3.32
N VAL A 600 -1.85 -26.31 -2.89
CA VAL A 600 -3.25 -25.87 -2.92
C VAL A 600 -3.69 -25.64 -1.48
N ASP A 601 -3.94 -24.39 -1.09
CA ASP A 601 -4.29 -23.99 0.28
C ASP A 601 -5.73 -23.48 0.43
N THR A 602 -6.44 -23.22 -0.68
CA THR A 602 -7.83 -22.72 -0.72
C THR A 602 -8.79 -23.66 -1.44
N GLY A 603 -10.10 -23.38 -1.37
CA GLY A 603 -11.18 -24.22 -1.94
C GLY A 603 -11.82 -25.19 -0.94
N PHE A 604 -11.01 -25.80 -0.07
CA PHE A 604 -11.44 -26.78 0.94
C PHE A 604 -12.56 -26.32 1.87
N LYS A 605 -13.58 -27.17 2.01
CA LYS A 605 -14.59 -27.12 3.10
C LYS A 605 -13.93 -27.55 4.43
N PRO A 606 -14.56 -27.31 5.60
CA PRO A 606 -14.01 -27.76 6.89
C PRO A 606 -13.73 -29.26 6.94
N ARG A 607 -14.69 -30.08 6.48
CA ARG A 607 -14.56 -31.55 6.39
C ARG A 607 -13.35 -31.97 5.56
N ASP A 608 -13.09 -31.29 4.44
CA ASP A 608 -11.97 -31.59 3.54
C ASP A 608 -10.60 -31.25 4.18
N ARG A 609 -10.57 -30.61 5.36
CA ARG A 609 -9.36 -30.34 6.16
C ARG A 609 -9.22 -31.26 7.37
N GLU A 610 -10.35 -31.69 7.93
CA GLU A 610 -10.42 -32.70 8.99
C GLU A 610 -10.15 -34.11 8.43
N ASN A 611 -10.58 -34.38 7.20
CA ASN A 611 -10.32 -35.60 6.44
C ASN A 611 -9.82 -35.21 5.02
N PRO A 612 -8.52 -34.88 4.87
CA PRO A 612 -7.96 -34.47 3.57
C PRO A 612 -7.99 -35.61 2.53
N PRO A 613 -8.07 -35.29 1.22
CA PRO A 613 -7.81 -36.25 0.15
C PRO A 613 -6.49 -37.00 0.34
N GLU A 614 -6.53 -38.32 0.18
CA GLU A 614 -5.40 -39.21 0.48
C GLU A 614 -4.18 -38.95 -0.43
N ILE A 615 -2.98 -39.28 0.06
CA ILE A 615 -1.76 -39.22 -0.75
C ILE A 615 -1.86 -40.28 -1.85
N GLY A 616 -1.66 -39.87 -3.10
CA GLY A 616 -1.92 -40.66 -4.30
C GLY A 616 -3.26 -40.34 -4.99
N ALA A 617 -4.19 -39.65 -4.33
CA ALA A 617 -5.47 -39.28 -4.95
C ALA A 617 -5.29 -38.16 -6.00
N VAL A 618 -6.00 -38.26 -7.12
CA VAL A 618 -6.09 -37.18 -8.11
C VAL A 618 -7.13 -36.15 -7.64
N VAL A 619 -6.79 -34.86 -7.70
CA VAL A 619 -7.68 -33.76 -7.31
C VAL A 619 -7.86 -32.75 -8.44
N ASN A 620 -9.10 -32.34 -8.67
CA ASN A 620 -9.47 -31.23 -9.54
C ASN A 620 -9.18 -29.90 -8.84
N TYR A 621 -8.53 -28.97 -9.55
CA TYR A 621 -8.25 -27.62 -9.07
C TYR A 621 -8.47 -26.57 -10.16
N LYS A 622 -8.75 -25.34 -9.73
CA LYS A 622 -8.99 -24.16 -10.57
C LYS A 622 -7.87 -23.13 -10.38
N PHE A 623 -7.41 -22.50 -11.45
CA PHE A 623 -6.30 -21.54 -11.39
C PHE A 623 -6.33 -20.49 -12.52
N HIS A 624 -5.46 -19.48 -12.45
CA HIS A 624 -5.43 -18.33 -13.38
C HIS A 624 -4.12 -18.24 -14.16
N GLY A 625 -3.78 -19.29 -14.91
CA GLY A 625 -2.52 -19.40 -15.66
C GLY A 625 -1.33 -19.79 -14.78
N LEU A 626 -0.18 -20.11 -15.40
CA LEU A 626 1.02 -20.59 -14.68
C LEU A 626 2.00 -19.46 -14.34
N THR A 627 2.92 -19.69 -13.39
CA THR A 627 4.10 -18.86 -13.12
C THR A 627 5.18 -19.05 -14.19
N MET A 628 6.32 -18.34 -14.08
CA MET A 628 7.47 -18.50 -15.00
C MET A 628 8.21 -19.84 -14.81
N GLU A 629 7.95 -20.53 -13.70
CA GLU A 629 8.44 -21.86 -13.33
C GLU A 629 7.43 -22.97 -13.71
N GLY A 630 6.31 -22.61 -14.34
CA GLY A 630 5.27 -23.56 -14.77
C GLY A 630 4.26 -23.97 -13.68
N THR A 631 4.31 -23.41 -12.47
CA THR A 631 3.36 -23.79 -11.40
C THR A 631 2.05 -23.00 -11.48
N PRO A 632 0.90 -23.50 -10.99
CA PRO A 632 -0.39 -22.81 -11.12
C PRO A 632 -0.51 -21.55 -10.26
N ARG A 633 -0.97 -20.43 -10.83
CA ARG A 633 -1.22 -19.18 -10.08
C ARG A 633 -2.61 -19.19 -9.44
N PHE A 634 -2.63 -18.96 -8.13
CA PHE A 634 -3.83 -18.93 -7.29
C PHE A 634 -4.68 -20.22 -7.39
N PRO A 635 -4.11 -21.41 -7.09
CA PRO A 635 -4.83 -22.67 -7.18
C PRO A 635 -5.91 -22.79 -6.09
N VAL A 636 -7.09 -23.24 -6.49
CA VAL A 636 -8.27 -23.44 -5.64
C VAL A 636 -8.76 -24.88 -5.81
N TYR A 637 -8.80 -25.67 -4.74
CA TYR A 637 -9.33 -27.03 -4.75
C TYR A 637 -10.82 -27.05 -5.12
N VAL A 638 -11.20 -27.97 -6.00
CA VAL A 638 -12.60 -28.19 -6.45
C VAL A 638 -13.16 -29.49 -5.86
N GLY A 639 -12.39 -30.58 -5.91
CA GLY A 639 -12.81 -31.90 -5.44
C GLY A 639 -11.81 -33.00 -5.77
N VAL A 640 -12.02 -34.21 -5.25
CA VAL A 640 -11.32 -35.43 -5.69
C VAL A 640 -11.85 -35.85 -7.06
N ALA A 641 -10.96 -36.17 -8.00
CA ALA A 641 -11.28 -36.77 -9.30
C ALA A 641 -11.33 -38.29 -9.14
N ALA A 642 -12.40 -38.80 -8.50
CA ALA A 642 -12.51 -40.22 -8.12
C ALA A 642 -12.62 -41.19 -9.32
N ASP A 643 -12.84 -40.64 -10.51
CA ASP A 643 -12.82 -41.30 -11.81
C ASP A 643 -11.41 -41.38 -12.45
N LYS A 644 -10.39 -40.76 -11.84
CA LYS A 644 -9.05 -40.62 -12.42
C LYS A 644 -7.96 -41.32 -11.60
N THR A 645 -7.12 -42.07 -12.30
CA THR A 645 -5.90 -42.70 -11.78
C THR A 645 -4.63 -41.88 -12.02
N GLU A 646 -4.67 -40.97 -13.00
CA GLU A 646 -3.57 -40.12 -13.43
C GLU A 646 -4.05 -38.66 -13.49
N ALA A 647 -3.11 -37.73 -13.31
CA ALA A 647 -3.40 -36.30 -13.41
C ALA A 647 -3.17 -35.79 -14.84
N LYS A 648 -4.01 -34.84 -15.26
CA LYS A 648 -3.91 -34.16 -16.55
C LYS A 648 -3.82 -32.65 -16.40
N ASP A 649 -2.85 -32.04 -17.09
CA ASP A 649 -2.67 -30.59 -17.13
C ASP A 649 -3.64 -29.92 -18.12
N ALA A 650 -3.99 -28.66 -17.83
CA ALA A 650 -4.80 -27.86 -18.75
C ALA A 650 -3.95 -27.29 -19.89
N ASP A 651 -4.58 -27.14 -21.07
CA ASP A 651 -4.01 -26.36 -22.18
C ASP A 651 -4.03 -24.86 -21.84
N VAL A 652 -2.96 -24.40 -21.19
CA VAL A 652 -2.74 -22.99 -20.83
C VAL A 652 -1.91 -22.35 -21.93
N ARG A 653 -2.54 -21.41 -22.65
CA ARG A 653 -1.87 -20.55 -23.66
C ARG A 653 -0.54 -20.02 -23.12
N SER A 654 0.57 -20.40 -23.76
CA SER A 654 1.89 -19.89 -23.40
C SER A 654 2.03 -18.43 -23.82
N THR A 655 2.34 -17.53 -22.87
CA THR A 655 2.74 -16.16 -23.23
C THR A 655 4.05 -16.21 -24.01
N ALA A 656 4.22 -15.35 -25.03
CA ALA A 656 5.39 -15.39 -25.93
C ALA A 656 6.72 -15.35 -25.16
N LEU A 657 6.76 -14.58 -24.06
CA LEU A 657 7.87 -14.43 -23.12
C LEU A 657 8.36 -15.75 -22.48
N ARG A 658 7.58 -16.84 -22.54
CA ARG A 658 7.96 -18.17 -22.03
C ARG A 658 8.73 -19.00 -23.06
N ALA A 659 8.56 -18.73 -24.36
CA ALA A 659 9.25 -19.46 -25.41
C ALA A 659 10.77 -19.19 -25.37
N ASP A 660 11.15 -17.91 -25.28
CA ASP A 660 12.55 -17.46 -25.27
C ASP A 660 13.36 -18.08 -24.13
N LYS A 661 12.78 -18.18 -22.92
CA LYS A 661 13.46 -18.78 -21.77
C LYS A 661 13.68 -20.29 -21.92
N LYS A 662 12.81 -20.99 -22.67
CA LYS A 662 12.98 -22.42 -22.98
C LYS A 662 14.10 -22.66 -24.00
N ALA A 663 14.31 -21.73 -24.95
CA ALA A 663 15.45 -21.76 -25.85
C ALA A 663 16.78 -21.47 -25.12
N GLY A 664 16.79 -20.52 -24.17
CA GLY A 664 17.97 -20.18 -23.38
C GLY A 664 18.49 -21.31 -22.47
N SER A 665 17.63 -22.25 -22.07
CA SER A 665 17.97 -23.34 -21.14
C SER A 665 18.67 -24.55 -21.77
N SER A 666 18.98 -24.53 -23.07
CA SER A 666 19.50 -25.68 -23.83
C SER A 666 20.98 -25.55 -24.26
N ARG A 667 21.76 -24.71 -23.57
CA ARG A 667 23.17 -24.42 -23.93
C ARG A 667 24.23 -24.88 -22.92
N ASP A 668 23.83 -25.42 -21.76
CA ASP A 668 24.74 -26.01 -20.78
C ASP A 668 24.38 -27.50 -20.56
N LEU A 669 24.93 -28.36 -21.42
CA LEU A 669 25.03 -29.83 -21.28
C LEU A 669 26.33 -30.31 -21.95
#